data_AF-A0A4Y2PR27-F1
#
_entry.id   AF-A0A4Y2PR27-F1
#
_cell.length_a   1.000
_cell.length_b   1.000
_cell.length_c   1.000
_cell.angle_alpha   90.00
_cell.angle_beta   90.00
_cell.angle_gamma   90.00
#
_symmetry.space_group_name_H-M   'P 1'
#
loop_
_entity.id
_entity.type
_entity.pdbx_description
1 polymer ?
#
loop_
_entity_poly.entity_id
_entity_poly.type
_entity_poly.pdbx_seq_one_letter_code
_entity_poly.pdbx_strand_id
1 'polypeptide(L)'
;MYVEATVVVINFKNLDKITLTSIYIPPMSDNALFTFDLENLIQISPHQIICGDFNAHHTSWNCSSNTPRGNTLHSFATQVGLEILFPNSPTRYGFNSATTIDLAIVRDFLFPYDINSLPEMSSDHNPVILTFYLRYTLPDCSGNTQILWKKLVNSLAHDFNCSILNINTPDALDKLTENFENFILNSVQKNTTKQKINKPNSNEKIGQLSNQRNLARKMYQTTRNPVYKTNMNRLNKQIKKLNYSIEQNSLNNKLINISTFDNSLWKFVKPFQKKHKNIPALCGLHNIALTDNDKANCLALETQFTLNELHHQETEMLVKNSVEGLRNTIPTRCTNKDLPLPSEIISHIKKLKNNKAPGADNISNKIIKNFPPNITIILTFIIQRILLIGHFPTRWKTAVVIPILKPGMDPTLPASYRPISLLSSLSKIAEQVILTRFNDHLNENNLLCPEQFGFRPNLSTTHQLVRVTEYITEGFTKKQKTGAVFLDIQKAFDRVWKDGLIHKLITLNTPQYLVKIFDSYLTNRSFRVRVKDELSEQKIIQAGVAQGSKLGPVLFSCYINDIPKQFNTLLCMYADDTAILAQNKNPNYIQLALNRHLATIEDWFHKWKIAINAGKTEAVMFCKNIKNLNFPQLKINNIQIPWSQECKYLGVILDRKLTWKPHFLYTKKKFRNAARKFYPLISRNSKMHRDNKMLIYTAYLRPILTYAAPVWGYAAKSNIKILESQQNIVIAQICHATWYMRATDVRKALNFPSFKEFIKKLAINFYKSFDNSDNEAIKCIHNYKPDIKIKRPRNILIS
;
A
#
# COMPACT_ATOMS: atom_id res chain seq x y z
N MET A 1 -2.96 21.85 -26.75
CA MET A 1 -3.60 20.54 -26.98
C MET A 1 -5.07 20.84 -27.26
N TYR A 2 -5.43 20.73 -28.53
CA TYR A 2 -6.72 21.01 -29.14
C TYR A 2 -7.55 19.72 -29.33
N VAL A 3 -6.92 18.56 -29.13
CA VAL A 3 -7.53 17.23 -29.22
C VAL A 3 -7.40 16.51 -27.87
N GLU A 4 -8.51 15.95 -27.36
CA GLU A 4 -8.46 14.98 -26.26
C GLU A 4 -8.28 13.59 -26.86
N ALA A 5 -7.24 12.85 -26.44
CA ALA A 5 -6.92 11.55 -27.01
C ALA A 5 -6.65 10.46 -25.95
N THR A 6 -7.10 9.24 -26.23
CA THR A 6 -6.74 8.03 -25.50
C THR A 6 -6.17 7.00 -26.47
N VAL A 7 -4.97 6.52 -26.19
CA VAL A 7 -4.24 5.60 -27.06
C VAL A 7 -4.18 4.21 -26.44
N VAL A 8 -4.45 3.18 -27.25
CA VAL A 8 -4.33 1.77 -26.93
C VAL A 8 -3.49 1.09 -28.00
N VAL A 9 -2.45 0.37 -27.61
CA VAL A 9 -1.61 -0.40 -28.53
C VAL A 9 -1.94 -1.88 -28.40
N ILE A 10 -2.27 -2.52 -29.52
CA ILE A 10 -2.53 -3.95 -29.63
C ILE A 10 -1.28 -4.64 -30.19
N ASN A 11 -0.73 -5.57 -29.41
CA ASN A 11 0.40 -6.39 -29.82
C ASN A 11 -0.09 -7.73 -30.39
N PHE A 12 0.42 -8.12 -31.55
CA PHE A 12 0.19 -9.43 -32.17
C PHE A 12 1.49 -10.24 -32.18
N LYS A 13 1.41 -11.58 -32.28
CA LYS A 13 2.63 -12.41 -32.39
C LYS A 13 3.28 -12.32 -33.78
N ASN A 14 2.47 -12.13 -34.81
CA ASN A 14 2.86 -12.27 -36.22
C ASN A 14 2.47 -11.07 -37.09
N LEU A 15 2.11 -9.95 -36.46
CA LEU A 15 1.82 -8.68 -37.14
C LEU A 15 2.46 -7.55 -36.36
N ASP A 16 2.74 -6.45 -37.06
CA ASP A 16 3.15 -5.21 -36.41
C ASP A 16 2.07 -4.71 -35.45
N LYS A 17 2.51 -3.92 -34.48
CA LYS A 17 1.62 -3.36 -33.46
C LYS A 17 0.62 -2.42 -34.11
N ILE A 18 -0.66 -2.59 -33.77
CA ILE A 18 -1.73 -1.70 -34.23
C ILE A 18 -2.08 -0.75 -33.09
N THR A 19 -2.03 0.55 -33.37
CA THR A 19 -2.37 1.59 -32.40
C THR A 19 -3.77 2.13 -32.67
N LEU A 20 -4.65 1.96 -31.70
CA LEU A 20 -5.99 2.53 -31.68
C LEU A 20 -5.98 3.83 -30.87
N THR A 21 -6.33 4.93 -31.50
CA THR A 21 -6.45 6.23 -30.85
C THR A 21 -7.91 6.65 -30.87
N SER A 22 -8.54 6.77 -29.71
CA SER A 22 -9.84 7.42 -29.59
C SER A 22 -9.62 8.92 -29.37
N ILE A 23 -10.28 9.76 -30.16
CA ILE A 23 -10.18 11.21 -30.04
C ILE A 23 -11.53 11.89 -29.81
N TYR A 24 -11.47 13.08 -29.22
CA TYR A 24 -12.54 14.05 -29.22
C TYR A 24 -11.96 15.43 -29.56
N ILE A 25 -12.51 16.07 -30.59
CA ILE A 25 -12.15 17.43 -30.97
C ILE A 25 -13.28 18.36 -30.51
N PRO A 26 -13.09 19.15 -29.44
CA PRO A 26 -14.13 20.04 -28.93
C PRO A 26 -14.65 20.99 -30.02
N PRO A 27 -15.95 21.32 -30.06
CA PRO A 27 -16.49 22.27 -31.04
C PRO A 27 -15.82 23.64 -31.00
N MET A 28 -15.33 24.06 -29.82
CA MET A 28 -14.67 25.35 -29.60
C MET A 28 -13.15 25.33 -29.86
N SER A 29 -12.57 24.19 -30.26
CA SER A 29 -11.15 24.14 -30.61
C SER A 29 -10.88 24.89 -31.92
N ASP A 30 -9.64 25.33 -32.08
CA ASP A 30 -9.20 26.02 -33.29
C ASP A 30 -9.37 25.14 -34.54
N ASN A 31 -9.79 25.75 -35.65
CA ASN A 31 -10.12 25.06 -36.90
C ASN A 31 -8.91 24.56 -37.70
N ALA A 32 -7.69 24.94 -37.31
CA ALA A 32 -6.45 24.53 -37.95
C ALA A 32 -5.53 23.79 -36.96
N LEU A 33 -5.34 24.31 -35.74
CA LEU A 33 -4.27 23.83 -34.85
C LEU A 33 -4.44 22.39 -34.35
N PHE A 34 -5.63 21.79 -34.48
CA PHE A 34 -5.84 20.38 -34.16
C PHE A 34 -5.07 19.42 -35.08
N THR A 35 -4.69 19.85 -36.29
CA THR A 35 -3.93 18.99 -37.22
C THR A 35 -2.52 18.71 -36.72
N PHE A 36 -1.89 19.63 -35.97
CA PHE A 36 -0.61 19.38 -35.30
C PHE A 36 -0.72 18.25 -34.26
N ASP A 37 -1.82 18.22 -33.50
CA ASP A 37 -2.06 17.13 -32.56
C ASP A 37 -2.30 15.80 -33.31
N LEU A 38 -3.03 15.82 -34.43
CA LEU A 38 -3.22 14.62 -35.28
C LEU A 38 -1.91 14.13 -35.90
N GLU A 39 -1.05 15.02 -36.38
CA GLU A 39 0.26 14.69 -36.93
C GLU A 39 1.13 13.99 -35.89
N ASN A 40 1.21 14.55 -34.67
CA ASN A 40 1.91 13.92 -33.55
C ASN A 40 1.31 12.56 -33.20
N LEU A 41 -0.03 12.45 -33.22
CA LEU A 41 -0.69 11.19 -32.95
C LEU A 41 -0.30 10.15 -33.99
N ILE A 42 -0.39 10.44 -35.29
CA ILE A 42 -0.08 9.50 -36.39
C ILE A 42 1.38 9.00 -36.34
N GLN A 43 2.29 9.80 -35.81
CA GLN A 43 3.70 9.42 -35.67
C GLN A 43 3.96 8.41 -34.54
N ILE A 44 2.96 8.10 -33.69
CA ILE A 44 3.12 7.15 -32.58
C ILE A 44 3.47 5.74 -33.09
N SER A 45 2.93 5.32 -34.23
CA SER A 45 3.20 3.99 -34.79
C SER A 45 2.90 3.92 -36.29
N PRO A 46 3.53 2.98 -37.03
CA PRO A 46 3.26 2.80 -38.47
C PRO A 46 1.82 2.38 -38.79
N HIS A 47 1.15 1.62 -37.89
CA HIS A 47 -0.21 1.11 -38.11
C HIS A 47 -1.20 1.76 -37.16
N GLN A 48 -1.66 2.96 -37.50
CA GLN A 48 -2.50 3.76 -36.63
C GLN A 48 -3.92 3.94 -37.16
N ILE A 49 -4.88 3.75 -36.26
CA ILE A 49 -6.30 4.02 -36.49
C ILE A 49 -6.71 5.09 -35.48
N ILE A 50 -7.10 6.26 -35.97
CA ILE A 50 -7.60 7.37 -35.15
C ILE A 50 -9.10 7.46 -35.36
N CYS A 51 -9.91 7.21 -34.34
CA CYS A 51 -11.36 7.24 -34.44
C CYS A 51 -12.00 8.09 -33.34
N GLY A 52 -13.16 8.68 -33.61
CA GLY A 52 -13.89 9.45 -32.62
C GLY A 52 -14.69 10.59 -33.24
N ASP A 53 -15.08 11.55 -32.40
CA ASP A 53 -15.87 12.70 -32.81
C ASP A 53 -14.94 13.86 -33.20
N PHE A 54 -14.85 14.11 -34.51
CA PHE A 54 -14.02 15.15 -35.10
C PHE A 54 -14.71 16.51 -35.14
N ASN A 55 -16.04 16.55 -34.96
CA ASN A 55 -16.85 17.76 -35.17
C ASN A 55 -16.56 18.46 -36.51
N ALA A 56 -16.22 17.69 -37.55
CA ALA A 56 -15.79 18.17 -38.86
C ALA A 56 -16.82 17.77 -39.93
N HIS A 57 -17.35 18.75 -40.65
CA HIS A 57 -18.38 18.52 -41.66
C HIS A 57 -17.77 18.74 -43.05
N HIS A 58 -17.89 17.76 -43.93
CA HIS A 58 -17.44 17.88 -45.31
C HIS A 58 -18.28 16.99 -46.23
N THR A 59 -18.52 17.44 -47.45
CA THR A 59 -19.31 16.73 -48.45
C THR A 59 -18.71 15.38 -48.84
N SER A 60 -17.38 15.23 -48.76
CA SER A 60 -16.69 13.97 -49.09
C SER A 60 -17.03 12.80 -48.15
N TRP A 61 -17.58 13.06 -46.95
CA TRP A 61 -18.05 12.04 -46.01
C TRP A 61 -19.54 12.18 -45.68
N ASN A 62 -20.35 12.51 -46.69
CA ASN A 62 -21.81 12.54 -46.65
C ASN A 62 -22.42 13.60 -45.72
N CYS A 63 -21.73 14.72 -45.45
CA CYS A 63 -22.37 15.89 -44.85
C CYS A 63 -22.98 16.82 -45.91
N SER A 64 -24.01 17.58 -45.54
CA SER A 64 -24.69 18.51 -46.46
C SER A 64 -23.92 19.80 -46.76
N SER A 65 -22.91 20.12 -45.97
CA SER A 65 -22.11 21.35 -46.09
C SER A 65 -20.71 21.15 -45.52
N ASN A 66 -19.79 22.00 -45.95
CA ASN A 66 -18.42 22.03 -45.46
C ASN A 66 -18.29 23.04 -44.32
N THR A 67 -17.62 22.67 -43.24
CA THR A 67 -17.13 23.62 -42.23
C THR A 67 -15.66 23.95 -42.48
N PRO A 68 -15.15 25.10 -41.98
CA PRO A 68 -13.71 25.40 -42.04
C PRO A 68 -12.86 24.24 -41.52
N ARG A 69 -13.26 23.63 -40.39
CA ARG A 69 -12.63 22.43 -39.84
C ARG A 69 -12.66 21.22 -40.78
N GLY A 70 -13.78 20.99 -41.45
CA GLY A 70 -13.88 19.91 -42.44
C GLY A 70 -12.96 20.11 -43.63
N ASN A 71 -12.87 21.33 -44.15
CA ASN A 71 -11.93 21.67 -45.22
C ASN A 71 -10.47 21.48 -44.78
N THR A 72 -10.13 21.92 -43.56
CA THR A 72 -8.79 21.70 -42.98
C THR A 72 -8.49 20.21 -42.87
N LEU A 73 -9.41 19.42 -42.29
CA LEU A 73 -9.21 17.98 -42.10
C LEU A 73 -9.02 17.25 -43.44
N HIS A 74 -9.85 17.57 -44.43
CA HIS A 74 -9.76 16.99 -45.76
C HIS A 74 -8.43 17.32 -46.45
N SER A 75 -8.00 18.60 -46.36
CA SER A 75 -6.74 19.06 -46.93
C SER A 75 -5.54 18.39 -46.26
N PHE A 76 -5.55 18.32 -44.93
CA PHE A 76 -4.52 17.63 -44.14
C PHE A 76 -4.44 16.14 -44.49
N ALA A 77 -5.56 15.44 -44.53
CA ALA A 77 -5.59 14.02 -44.88
C ALA A 77 -5.02 13.77 -46.29
N THR A 78 -5.36 14.63 -47.25
CA THR A 78 -4.86 14.50 -48.63
C THR A 78 -3.36 14.77 -48.72
N GLN A 79 -2.85 15.78 -48.02
CA GLN A 79 -1.42 16.14 -48.00
C GLN A 79 -0.54 15.07 -47.34
N VAL A 80 -1.03 14.46 -46.26
CA VAL A 80 -0.28 13.46 -45.48
C VAL A 80 -0.48 12.03 -46.00
N GLY A 81 -1.41 11.82 -46.95
CA GLY A 81 -1.72 10.50 -47.50
C GLY A 81 -2.54 9.62 -46.55
N LEU A 82 -3.51 10.22 -45.85
CA LEU A 82 -4.41 9.53 -44.93
C LEU A 82 -5.76 9.26 -45.57
N GLU A 83 -6.35 8.12 -45.23
CA GLU A 83 -7.69 7.75 -45.66
C GLU A 83 -8.70 8.02 -44.54
N ILE A 84 -9.81 8.68 -44.87
CA ILE A 84 -10.91 8.97 -43.94
C ILE A 84 -12.02 7.95 -44.17
N LEU A 85 -12.26 7.09 -43.19
CA LEU A 85 -13.32 6.09 -43.16
C LEU A 85 -14.55 6.65 -42.45
N PHE A 86 -15.72 6.44 -43.06
CA PHE A 86 -16.99 6.93 -42.53
C PHE A 86 -18.14 5.99 -42.89
N PRO A 87 -19.18 5.89 -42.05
CA PRO A 87 -20.36 5.09 -42.36
C PRO A 87 -21.24 5.78 -43.42
N ASN A 88 -21.98 4.97 -44.19
CA ASN A 88 -22.91 5.45 -45.21
C ASN A 88 -24.12 6.20 -44.64
N SER A 89 -24.45 6.00 -43.36
CA SER A 89 -25.54 6.72 -42.70
C SER A 89 -25.01 7.68 -41.64
N PRO A 90 -25.72 8.81 -41.39
CA PRO A 90 -25.29 9.81 -40.41
C PRO A 90 -24.99 9.22 -39.04
N THR A 91 -24.02 9.80 -38.35
CA THR A 91 -23.58 9.37 -37.02
C THR A 91 -24.18 10.22 -35.92
N ARG A 92 -24.50 11.50 -36.18
CA ARG A 92 -25.15 12.41 -35.24
C ARG A 92 -26.49 12.89 -35.78
N TYR A 93 -27.52 12.82 -34.94
CA TYR A 93 -28.88 13.27 -35.26
C TYR A 93 -29.28 14.43 -34.34
N GLY A 94 -29.07 15.66 -34.81
CA GLY A 94 -29.55 16.87 -34.16
C GLY A 94 -31.07 17.05 -34.29
N PHE A 95 -31.58 18.16 -33.73
CA PHE A 95 -33.01 18.49 -33.79
C PHE A 95 -33.51 18.57 -35.24
N ASN A 96 -32.78 19.32 -36.09
CA ASN A 96 -33.07 19.52 -37.51
C ASN A 96 -31.91 19.10 -38.44
N SER A 97 -30.92 18.37 -37.94
CA SER A 97 -29.73 18.00 -38.72
C SER A 97 -29.39 16.51 -38.59
N ALA A 98 -28.72 15.97 -39.60
CA ALA A 98 -28.08 14.65 -39.59
C ALA A 98 -26.68 14.83 -40.17
N THR A 99 -25.64 14.45 -39.43
CA THR A 99 -24.26 14.70 -39.84
C THR A 99 -23.37 13.51 -39.52
N THR A 100 -22.37 13.28 -40.36
CA THR A 100 -21.36 12.21 -40.19
C THR A 100 -20.10 12.87 -39.67
N ILE A 101 -19.92 12.84 -38.35
CA ILE A 101 -18.77 13.49 -37.67
C ILE A 101 -17.97 12.53 -36.80
N ASP A 102 -18.50 11.31 -36.60
CA ASP A 102 -17.81 10.21 -35.96
C ASP A 102 -17.06 9.43 -37.04
N LEU A 103 -15.79 9.77 -37.24
CA LEU A 103 -14.96 9.28 -38.35
C LEU A 103 -13.87 8.34 -37.82
N ALA A 104 -13.22 7.63 -38.74
CA ALA A 104 -11.92 7.02 -38.49
C ALA A 104 -10.92 7.47 -39.55
N ILE A 105 -9.66 7.65 -39.18
CA ILE A 105 -8.56 8.01 -40.07
C ILE A 105 -7.51 6.92 -39.95
N VAL A 106 -7.05 6.45 -41.10
CA VAL A 106 -6.04 5.39 -41.21
C VAL A 106 -4.93 5.81 -42.18
N ARG A 107 -3.74 5.24 -42.00
CA ARG A 107 -2.59 5.43 -42.88
C ARG A 107 -2.14 4.08 -43.41
N ASP A 108 -2.06 3.93 -44.74
CA ASP A 108 -1.55 2.73 -45.44
C ASP A 108 -2.14 1.40 -44.92
N PHE A 109 -3.44 1.39 -44.59
CA PHE A 109 -4.07 0.30 -43.83
C PHE A 109 -4.84 -0.67 -44.75
N LEU A 110 -4.14 -1.66 -45.31
CA LEU A 110 -4.63 -2.56 -46.38
C LEU A 110 -5.58 -3.70 -45.93
N PHE A 111 -6.25 -3.58 -44.78
CA PHE A 111 -7.17 -4.64 -44.31
C PHE A 111 -8.60 -4.38 -44.79
N PRO A 112 -9.31 -5.41 -45.30
CA PRO A 112 -10.74 -5.27 -45.57
C PRO A 112 -11.49 -4.82 -44.32
N TYR A 113 -12.40 -3.87 -44.47
CA TYR A 113 -13.15 -3.29 -43.36
C TYR A 113 -14.61 -3.05 -43.70
N ASP A 114 -15.44 -3.00 -42.66
CA ASP A 114 -16.84 -2.55 -42.70
C ASP A 114 -17.06 -1.47 -41.64
N ILE A 115 -17.73 -0.37 -42.00
CA ILE A 115 -18.07 0.73 -41.09
C ILE A 115 -19.56 1.06 -41.11
N ASN A 116 -20.21 0.91 -39.96
CA ASN A 116 -21.66 1.04 -39.83
C ASN A 116 -22.08 1.93 -38.65
N SER A 117 -22.99 2.87 -38.91
CA SER A 117 -23.68 3.65 -37.88
C SER A 117 -24.91 2.88 -37.40
N LEU A 118 -24.99 2.62 -36.10
CA LEU A 118 -26.05 1.83 -35.50
C LEU A 118 -27.10 2.72 -34.83
N PRO A 119 -28.41 2.57 -35.14
CA PRO A 119 -29.49 3.28 -34.47
C PRO A 119 -29.78 2.69 -33.07
N GLU A 120 -28.73 2.58 -32.27
CA GLU A 120 -28.75 2.01 -30.93
C GLU A 120 -28.40 3.08 -29.88
N MET A 121 -28.54 2.71 -28.60
CA MET A 121 -28.24 3.58 -27.45
C MET A 121 -29.12 4.84 -27.37
N SER A 122 -28.92 5.65 -26.32
CA SER A 122 -29.77 6.82 -26.01
C SER A 122 -29.08 8.17 -26.23
N SER A 123 -27.96 8.20 -26.96
CA SER A 123 -27.23 9.44 -27.30
C SER A 123 -27.84 10.11 -28.54
N ASP A 124 -27.56 11.38 -28.82
CA ASP A 124 -27.81 12.01 -30.13
C ASP A 124 -26.83 11.52 -31.21
N HIS A 125 -25.70 10.95 -30.78
CA HIS A 125 -24.83 10.14 -31.62
C HIS A 125 -25.29 8.68 -31.66
N ASN A 126 -25.19 8.08 -32.83
CA ASN A 126 -25.27 6.64 -33.08
C ASN A 126 -23.87 6.04 -32.87
N PRO A 127 -23.75 4.90 -32.17
CA PRO A 127 -22.51 4.15 -32.14
C PRO A 127 -22.06 3.78 -33.54
N VAL A 128 -20.78 3.99 -33.84
CA VAL A 128 -20.16 3.54 -35.09
C VAL A 128 -19.36 2.27 -34.81
N ILE A 129 -19.65 1.20 -35.55
CA ILE A 129 -18.87 -0.03 -35.52
C ILE A 129 -17.98 -0.05 -36.77
N LEU A 130 -16.68 -0.02 -36.54
CA LEU A 130 -15.65 -0.27 -37.55
C LEU A 130 -15.07 -1.67 -37.30
N THR A 131 -15.25 -2.57 -38.26
CA THR A 131 -14.81 -3.97 -38.21
C THR A 131 -13.69 -4.16 -39.22
N PHE A 132 -12.54 -4.68 -38.78
CA PHE A 132 -11.44 -5.05 -39.65
C PHE A 132 -11.32 -6.57 -39.75
N TYR A 133 -11.10 -7.07 -40.96
CA TYR A 133 -10.94 -8.49 -41.24
C TYR A 133 -9.46 -8.83 -41.47
N LEU A 134 -8.80 -9.35 -40.44
CA LEU A 134 -7.39 -9.73 -40.51
C LEU A 134 -7.12 -11.10 -39.88
N ARG A 135 -6.08 -11.78 -40.37
CA ARG A 135 -5.56 -13.02 -39.77
C ARG A 135 -4.52 -12.67 -38.72
N TYR A 136 -4.79 -12.99 -37.46
CA TYR A 136 -3.88 -12.70 -36.36
C TYR A 136 -3.72 -13.88 -35.42
N THR A 137 -2.56 -13.93 -34.77
CA THR A 137 -2.36 -14.77 -33.59
C THR A 137 -2.25 -13.86 -32.37
N LEU A 138 -3.18 -14.03 -31.42
CA LEU A 138 -3.10 -13.29 -30.17
C LEU A 138 -1.84 -13.71 -29.40
N PRO A 139 -1.18 -12.77 -28.71
CA PRO A 139 -0.25 -13.14 -27.65
C PRO A 139 -0.99 -14.01 -26.62
N ASP A 140 -0.25 -14.81 -25.86
CA ASP A 140 -0.83 -15.61 -24.79
C ASP A 140 -1.35 -14.68 -23.68
N CYS A 141 -2.57 -14.20 -23.84
CA CYS A 141 -3.24 -13.40 -22.81
C CYS A 141 -3.52 -14.30 -21.61
N SER A 142 -2.95 -13.94 -20.46
CA SER A 142 -3.24 -14.54 -19.16
C SER A 142 -4.67 -14.18 -18.73
N GLY A 143 -5.65 -14.93 -19.24
CA GLY A 143 -7.01 -14.89 -18.69
C GLY A 143 -7.01 -15.33 -17.22
N ASN A 144 -8.11 -15.05 -16.49
CA ASN A 144 -8.26 -15.58 -15.13
C ASN A 144 -8.06 -17.10 -15.17
N THR A 145 -7.07 -17.59 -14.43
CA THR A 145 -6.72 -19.00 -14.41
C THR A 145 -7.20 -19.68 -13.13
N GLN A 146 -7.46 -20.98 -13.23
CA GLN A 146 -7.82 -21.82 -12.11
C GLN A 146 -6.84 -23.00 -12.00
N ILE A 147 -6.24 -23.16 -10.83
CA ILE A 147 -5.34 -24.29 -10.53
C ILE A 147 -6.18 -25.52 -10.15
N LEU A 148 -5.89 -26.65 -10.78
CA LEU A 148 -6.45 -27.97 -10.46
C LEU A 148 -5.69 -28.60 -9.28
N TRP A 149 -6.05 -28.22 -8.05
CA TRP A 149 -5.30 -28.55 -6.83
C TRP A 149 -4.98 -30.04 -6.64
N LYS A 150 -5.94 -30.95 -6.87
CA LYS A 150 -5.68 -32.40 -6.71
C LYS A 150 -4.59 -32.91 -7.66
N LYS A 151 -4.63 -32.48 -8.93
CA LYS A 151 -3.62 -32.86 -9.93
C LYS A 151 -2.26 -32.26 -9.63
N LEU A 152 -2.23 -31.00 -9.19
CA LEU A 152 -1.00 -30.32 -8.77
C LEU A 152 -0.31 -31.08 -7.62
N VAL A 153 -1.05 -31.43 -6.57
CA VAL A 153 -0.49 -32.16 -5.41
C VAL A 153 0.08 -33.51 -5.84
N ASN A 154 -0.61 -34.23 -6.72
CA ASN A 154 -0.13 -35.52 -7.23
C ASN A 154 1.16 -35.36 -8.06
N SER A 155 1.23 -34.37 -8.96
CA SER A 155 2.43 -34.07 -9.75
C SER A 155 3.62 -33.70 -8.85
N LEU A 156 3.39 -32.84 -7.85
CA LEU A 156 4.43 -32.47 -6.87
C LEU A 156 4.92 -33.67 -6.06
N ALA A 157 4.09 -34.68 -5.82
CA ALA A 157 4.45 -35.85 -5.04
C ALA A 157 5.33 -36.86 -5.81
N HIS A 158 5.16 -37.00 -7.12
CA HIS A 158 5.79 -38.07 -7.91
C HIS A 158 6.85 -37.59 -8.90
N ASP A 159 6.78 -36.35 -9.37
CA ASP A 159 7.58 -35.91 -10.52
C ASP A 159 8.93 -35.28 -10.11
N PHE A 160 9.17 -35.04 -8.81
CA PHE A 160 10.42 -34.40 -8.38
C PHE A 160 11.57 -35.41 -8.34
N ASN A 161 12.46 -35.32 -9.34
CA ASN A 161 13.68 -36.12 -9.40
C ASN A 161 14.89 -35.18 -9.48
N CYS A 162 15.50 -34.87 -8.33
CA CYS A 162 16.74 -34.08 -8.27
C CYS A 162 17.72 -34.74 -7.32
N SER A 163 18.98 -34.87 -7.73
CA SER A 163 20.05 -35.36 -6.83
C SER A 163 20.28 -34.36 -5.71
N ILE A 164 20.14 -34.82 -4.47
CA ILE A 164 20.38 -34.03 -3.23
C ILE A 164 21.80 -34.31 -2.69
N LEU A 165 22.60 -35.10 -3.41
CA LEU A 165 23.92 -35.54 -2.96
C LEU A 165 24.94 -34.39 -3.08
N ASN A 166 25.78 -34.24 -2.04
CA ASN A 166 26.97 -33.36 -2.01
C ASN A 166 26.73 -31.84 -2.22
N ILE A 167 25.66 -31.28 -1.66
CA ILE A 167 25.39 -29.83 -1.72
C ILE A 167 26.25 -29.07 -0.71
N ASN A 168 27.57 -28.99 -0.89
CA ASN A 168 28.49 -28.38 0.09
C ASN A 168 28.96 -26.96 -0.22
N THR A 169 28.66 -26.45 -1.42
CA THR A 169 29.11 -25.12 -1.87
C THR A 169 27.93 -24.16 -2.06
N PRO A 170 28.16 -22.83 -1.98
CA PRO A 170 27.16 -21.81 -2.31
C PRO A 170 26.51 -22.03 -3.69
N ASP A 171 27.31 -22.34 -4.72
CA ASP A 171 26.82 -22.55 -6.09
C ASP A 171 25.93 -23.78 -6.23
N ALA A 172 26.27 -24.87 -5.53
CA ALA A 172 25.44 -26.07 -5.54
C ALA A 172 24.08 -25.82 -4.86
N LEU A 173 24.07 -25.03 -3.78
CA LEU A 173 22.84 -24.63 -3.09
C LEU A 173 21.97 -23.70 -3.96
N ASP A 174 22.58 -22.77 -4.68
CA ASP A 174 21.87 -21.90 -5.62
C ASP A 174 21.22 -22.69 -6.76
N LYS A 175 21.96 -23.63 -7.37
CA LYS A 175 21.42 -24.53 -8.41
C LYS A 175 20.27 -25.40 -7.90
N LEU A 176 20.39 -25.96 -6.68
CA LEU A 176 19.32 -26.75 -6.08
C LEU A 176 18.07 -25.89 -5.85
N THR A 177 18.24 -24.67 -5.35
CA THR A 177 17.14 -23.74 -5.09
C THR A 177 16.42 -23.36 -6.39
N GLU A 178 17.18 -23.09 -7.45
CA GLU A 178 16.64 -22.82 -8.78
C GLU A 178 15.85 -23.99 -9.35
N ASN A 179 16.42 -25.20 -9.32
CA ASN A 179 15.73 -26.41 -9.79
C ASN A 179 14.44 -26.66 -9.03
N PHE A 180 14.46 -26.44 -7.71
CA PHE A 180 13.28 -26.57 -6.85
C PHE A 180 12.16 -25.58 -7.22
N GLU A 181 12.49 -24.30 -7.42
CA GLU A 181 11.52 -23.27 -7.83
C GLU A 181 10.94 -23.56 -9.23
N ASN A 182 11.81 -23.86 -10.20
CA ASN A 182 11.43 -24.14 -11.57
C ASN A 182 10.51 -25.37 -11.65
N PHE A 183 10.81 -26.42 -10.87
CA PHE A 183 9.94 -27.58 -10.76
C PHE A 183 8.53 -27.21 -10.30
N ILE A 184 8.42 -26.45 -9.19
CA ILE A 184 7.12 -26.03 -8.65
C ILE A 184 6.34 -25.23 -9.70
N LEU A 185 7.00 -24.28 -10.37
CA LEU A 185 6.36 -23.43 -11.37
C LEU A 185 5.90 -24.22 -12.59
N ASN A 186 6.72 -25.12 -13.10
CA ASN A 186 6.37 -25.99 -14.22
C ASN A 186 5.19 -26.90 -13.87
N SER A 187 5.16 -27.48 -12.67
CA SER A 187 4.01 -28.27 -12.19
C SER A 187 2.75 -27.42 -12.04
N VAL A 188 2.85 -26.16 -11.59
CA VAL A 188 1.70 -25.24 -11.52
C VAL A 188 1.18 -24.91 -12.92
N GLN A 189 2.05 -24.56 -13.85
CA GLN A 189 1.67 -24.24 -15.23
C GLN A 189 0.96 -25.42 -15.92
N LYS A 190 1.51 -26.64 -15.81
CA LYS A 190 0.91 -27.88 -16.33
C LYS A 190 -0.50 -28.15 -15.77
N ASN A 191 -0.77 -27.71 -14.54
CA ASN A 191 -2.02 -28.00 -13.83
C ASN A 191 -2.97 -26.79 -13.72
N THR A 192 -2.82 -25.80 -14.60
CA THR A 192 -3.62 -24.58 -14.61
C THR A 192 -4.49 -24.50 -15.87
N THR A 193 -5.78 -24.16 -15.71
CA THR A 193 -6.73 -24.01 -16.82
C THR A 193 -7.33 -22.60 -16.88
N LYS A 194 -7.77 -22.15 -18.06
CA LYS A 194 -8.44 -20.84 -18.24
C LYS A 194 -9.87 -20.90 -17.70
N GLN A 195 -10.25 -19.90 -16.91
CA GLN A 195 -11.60 -19.77 -16.35
C GLN A 195 -12.58 -19.28 -17.44
N LYS A 196 -13.71 -19.97 -17.61
CA LYS A 196 -14.78 -19.51 -18.52
C LYS A 196 -15.43 -18.24 -17.94
N ILE A 197 -15.52 -17.18 -18.73
CA ILE A 197 -16.25 -15.96 -18.36
C ILE A 197 -17.75 -16.26 -18.50
N ASN A 198 -18.47 -16.30 -17.38
CA ASN A 198 -19.94 -16.36 -17.41
C ASN A 198 -20.45 -15.04 -17.99
N LYS A 199 -21.13 -15.09 -19.14
CA LYS A 199 -21.85 -13.94 -19.67
C LYS A 199 -22.93 -13.54 -18.64
N PRO A 200 -23.12 -12.24 -18.35
CA PRO A 200 -24.21 -11.82 -17.49
C PRO A 200 -25.54 -12.27 -18.11
N ASN A 201 -26.41 -12.88 -17.30
CA ASN A 201 -27.76 -13.25 -17.74
C ASN A 201 -28.48 -12.00 -18.25
N SER A 202 -28.72 -11.92 -19.55
CA SER A 202 -29.47 -10.84 -20.18
C SER A 202 -30.93 -10.94 -19.75
N ASN A 203 -31.48 -9.86 -19.18
CA ASN A 203 -32.90 -9.81 -18.89
C ASN A 203 -33.68 -9.66 -20.20
N GLU A 204 -34.47 -10.67 -20.56
CA GLU A 204 -35.25 -10.72 -21.81
C GLU A 204 -36.13 -9.49 -22.01
N LYS A 205 -36.74 -8.98 -20.93
CA LYS A 205 -37.59 -7.79 -20.98
C LYS A 205 -36.82 -6.53 -21.36
N ILE A 206 -35.56 -6.40 -20.94
CA ILE A 206 -34.69 -5.30 -21.36
C ILE A 206 -34.31 -5.46 -22.83
N GLY A 207 -34.06 -6.68 -23.28
CA GLY A 207 -33.82 -6.98 -24.70
C GLY A 207 -35.00 -6.56 -25.58
N GLN A 208 -36.21 -6.95 -25.20
CA GLN A 208 -37.45 -6.58 -25.90
C GLN A 208 -37.65 -5.06 -25.96
N LEU A 209 -37.53 -4.37 -24.83
CA LEU A 209 -37.67 -2.91 -24.78
C LEU A 209 -36.56 -2.19 -25.58
N SER A 210 -35.34 -2.72 -25.57
CA SER A 210 -34.21 -2.17 -26.34
C SER A 210 -34.45 -2.34 -27.83
N ASN A 211 -34.97 -3.48 -28.27
CA ASN A 211 -35.33 -3.71 -29.67
C ASN A 211 -36.45 -2.77 -30.13
N GLN A 212 -37.52 -2.62 -29.34
CA GLN A 212 -38.60 -1.67 -29.62
C GLN A 212 -38.08 -0.22 -29.68
N ARG A 213 -37.19 0.15 -28.77
CA ARG A 213 -36.55 1.46 -28.76
C ARG A 213 -35.70 1.67 -30.01
N ASN A 214 -34.85 0.70 -30.37
CA ASN A 214 -33.98 0.77 -31.53
C ASN A 214 -34.82 0.90 -32.82
N LEU A 215 -35.94 0.19 -32.91
CA LEU A 215 -36.88 0.31 -34.02
C LEU A 215 -37.52 1.71 -34.06
N ALA A 216 -38.05 2.20 -32.94
CA ALA A 216 -38.61 3.57 -32.87
C ALA A 216 -37.55 4.62 -33.22
N ARG A 217 -36.30 4.43 -32.79
CA ARG A 217 -35.17 5.29 -33.11
C ARG A 217 -34.87 5.29 -34.60
N LYS A 218 -34.74 4.10 -35.21
CA LYS A 218 -34.53 3.95 -36.66
C LYS A 218 -35.64 4.66 -37.44
N MET A 219 -36.90 4.44 -37.08
CA MET A 219 -38.04 5.11 -37.72
C MET A 219 -38.00 6.63 -37.54
N TYR A 220 -37.66 7.15 -36.36
CA TYR A 220 -37.48 8.60 -36.16
C TYR A 220 -36.32 9.15 -37.00
N GLN A 221 -35.19 8.45 -37.08
CA GLN A 221 -34.03 8.88 -37.85
C GLN A 221 -34.32 8.95 -39.36
N THR A 222 -35.12 8.01 -39.87
CA THR A 222 -35.54 7.97 -41.27
C THR A 222 -36.67 8.96 -41.58
N THR A 223 -37.71 9.03 -40.75
CA THR A 223 -38.95 9.78 -41.07
C THR A 223 -39.05 11.16 -40.42
N ARG A 224 -38.22 11.43 -39.40
CA ARG A 224 -38.29 12.62 -38.52
C ARG A 224 -39.65 12.84 -37.85
N ASN A 225 -40.52 11.84 -37.83
CA ASN A 225 -41.85 11.95 -37.23
C ASN A 225 -41.76 12.04 -35.67
N PRO A 226 -42.35 13.09 -35.05
CA PRO A 226 -42.28 13.31 -33.60
C PRO A 226 -42.91 12.20 -32.76
N VAL A 227 -43.85 11.42 -33.31
CA VAL A 227 -44.47 10.27 -32.62
C VAL A 227 -43.42 9.22 -32.25
N TYR A 228 -42.52 8.89 -33.18
CA TYR A 228 -41.44 7.93 -32.92
C TYR A 228 -40.43 8.47 -31.89
N LYS A 229 -40.16 9.78 -31.90
CA LYS A 229 -39.31 10.44 -30.89
C LYS A 229 -39.90 10.32 -29.48
N THR A 230 -41.19 10.60 -29.34
CA THR A 230 -41.91 10.47 -28.07
C THR A 230 -41.93 9.03 -27.58
N ASN A 231 -42.20 8.07 -28.47
CA ASN A 231 -42.16 6.65 -28.13
C ASN A 231 -40.76 6.19 -27.70
N MET A 232 -39.72 6.59 -28.43
CA MET A 232 -38.32 6.32 -28.09
C MET A 232 -37.97 6.87 -26.69
N ASN A 233 -38.35 8.11 -26.38
CA ASN A 233 -38.09 8.73 -25.07
C ASN A 233 -38.80 8.00 -23.93
N ARG A 234 -40.05 7.57 -24.16
CA ARG A 234 -40.83 6.75 -23.20
C ARG A 234 -40.14 5.41 -22.94
N LEU A 235 -39.74 4.70 -23.99
CA LEU A 235 -39.03 3.42 -23.89
C LEU A 235 -37.68 3.57 -23.19
N ASN A 236 -36.91 4.63 -23.50
CA ASN A 236 -35.67 4.96 -22.79
C ASN A 236 -35.88 5.16 -21.29
N LYS A 237 -36.94 5.87 -20.88
CA LYS A 237 -37.28 6.06 -19.46
C LYS A 237 -37.65 4.73 -18.79
N GLN A 238 -38.38 3.86 -19.47
CA GLN A 238 -38.73 2.53 -18.96
C GLN A 238 -37.50 1.64 -18.79
N ILE A 239 -36.61 1.59 -19.79
CA ILE A 239 -35.34 0.84 -19.72
C ILE A 239 -34.49 1.34 -18.54
N LYS A 240 -34.32 2.67 -18.40
CA LYS A 240 -33.57 3.26 -17.27
C LYS A 240 -34.17 2.87 -15.91
N LYS A 241 -35.49 2.95 -15.76
CA LYS A 241 -36.19 2.57 -14.51
C LYS A 241 -36.03 1.08 -14.21
N LEU A 242 -36.14 0.23 -15.23
CA LEU A 242 -36.04 -1.22 -15.08
C LEU A 242 -34.60 -1.65 -14.74
N ASN A 243 -33.59 -1.12 -15.45
CA ASN A 243 -32.17 -1.33 -15.15
C ASN A 243 -31.86 -0.94 -13.70
N TYR A 244 -32.27 0.26 -13.29
CA TYR A 244 -32.09 0.72 -11.91
C TYR A 244 -32.74 -0.23 -10.89
N SER A 245 -33.97 -0.66 -11.13
CA SER A 245 -34.66 -1.61 -10.24
C SER A 245 -33.95 -2.96 -10.16
N ILE A 246 -33.45 -3.49 -11.27
CA ILE A 246 -32.74 -4.78 -11.31
C ILE A 246 -31.41 -4.68 -10.57
N GLU A 247 -30.64 -3.62 -10.81
CA GLU A 247 -29.39 -3.37 -10.11
C GLU A 247 -29.60 -3.23 -8.60
N GLN A 248 -30.62 -2.47 -8.19
CA GLN A 248 -30.97 -2.30 -6.78
C GLN A 248 -31.43 -3.63 -6.14
N ASN A 249 -32.27 -4.41 -6.82
CA ASN A 249 -32.72 -5.71 -6.31
C ASN A 249 -31.56 -6.70 -6.20
N SER A 250 -30.69 -6.76 -7.22
CA SER A 250 -29.49 -7.60 -7.20
C SER A 250 -28.55 -7.22 -6.05
N LEU A 251 -28.32 -5.91 -5.86
CA LEU A 251 -27.53 -5.39 -4.74
C LEU A 251 -28.19 -5.73 -3.40
N ASN A 252 -29.49 -5.52 -3.24
CA ASN A 252 -30.22 -5.80 -2.01
C ASN A 252 -30.20 -7.29 -1.66
N ASN A 253 -30.47 -8.17 -2.63
CA ASN A 253 -30.37 -9.61 -2.46
C ASN A 253 -28.97 -10.02 -2.01
N LYS A 254 -27.93 -9.42 -2.60
CA LYS A 254 -26.55 -9.64 -2.17
C LYS A 254 -26.31 -9.15 -0.75
N LEU A 255 -26.81 -7.97 -0.37
CA LEU A 255 -26.65 -7.41 0.99
C LEU A 255 -27.35 -8.24 2.08
N ILE A 256 -28.51 -8.82 1.76
CA ILE A 256 -29.30 -9.67 2.67
C ILE A 256 -28.60 -11.02 2.87
N ASN A 257 -28.12 -11.63 1.78
CA ASN A 257 -27.52 -12.97 1.81
C ASN A 257 -26.04 -12.99 2.22
N ILE A 258 -25.42 -11.83 2.43
CA ILE A 258 -24.03 -11.76 2.88
C ILE A 258 -23.90 -12.33 4.31
N SER A 259 -22.92 -13.20 4.47
CA SER A 259 -22.65 -13.93 5.69
C SER A 259 -21.22 -13.72 6.20
N THR A 260 -21.04 -13.90 7.50
CA THR A 260 -19.73 -13.95 8.15
C THR A 260 -19.08 -15.32 8.04
N PHE A 261 -19.86 -16.40 7.87
CA PHE A 261 -19.38 -17.79 7.88
C PHE A 261 -18.58 -18.16 6.62
N ASP A 262 -18.95 -17.59 5.46
CA ASP A 262 -18.35 -17.90 4.15
C ASP A 262 -17.35 -16.83 3.68
N ASN A 263 -17.01 -15.88 4.56
CA ASN A 263 -16.13 -14.72 4.28
C ASN A 263 -16.67 -13.79 3.17
N SER A 264 -17.94 -13.92 2.75
CA SER A 264 -18.57 -13.09 1.71
C SER A 264 -18.67 -11.63 2.16
N LEU A 265 -18.99 -11.38 3.43
CA LEU A 265 -19.03 -10.04 4.01
C LEU A 265 -17.71 -9.30 3.77
N TRP A 266 -16.58 -9.91 4.13
CA TRP A 266 -15.29 -9.24 4.02
C TRP A 266 -14.84 -9.11 2.56
N LYS A 267 -15.20 -10.03 1.67
CA LYS A 267 -14.96 -9.87 0.22
C LYS A 267 -15.72 -8.66 -0.33
N PHE A 268 -16.96 -8.45 0.12
CA PHE A 268 -17.80 -7.33 -0.32
C PHE A 268 -17.41 -5.99 0.29
N VAL A 269 -17.01 -5.97 1.57
CA VAL A 269 -16.69 -4.73 2.32
C VAL A 269 -15.29 -4.20 2.01
N LYS A 270 -14.30 -5.06 1.74
CA LYS A 270 -12.89 -4.66 1.51
C LYS A 270 -12.69 -3.58 0.43
N PRO A 271 -13.37 -3.62 -0.73
CA PRO A 271 -13.26 -2.57 -1.75
C PRO A 271 -13.62 -1.18 -1.22
N PHE A 272 -14.53 -1.05 -0.25
CA PHE A 272 -14.88 0.24 0.35
C PHE A 272 -13.74 0.80 1.23
N GLN A 273 -12.83 -0.05 1.73
CA GLN A 273 -11.69 0.40 2.53
C GLN A 273 -10.61 1.08 1.67
N LYS A 274 -10.31 0.50 0.50
CA LYS A 274 -9.21 0.89 -0.39
C LYS A 274 -9.75 1.49 -1.69
N LYS A 275 -9.41 2.75 -1.97
CA LYS A 275 -9.49 3.24 -3.35
C LYS A 275 -8.31 2.64 -4.10
N HIS A 276 -8.56 1.80 -5.11
CA HIS A 276 -7.56 1.53 -6.12
C HIS A 276 -7.25 2.85 -6.80
N LYS A 277 -6.04 3.37 -6.59
CA LYS A 277 -5.53 4.54 -7.30
C LYS A 277 -4.52 4.01 -8.30
N ASN A 278 -4.79 4.17 -9.58
CA ASN A 278 -3.76 4.00 -10.59
C ASN A 278 -2.67 5.04 -10.34
N ILE A 279 -1.43 4.67 -10.63
CA ILE A 279 -0.32 5.62 -10.59
C ILE A 279 -0.52 6.58 -11.78
N PRO A 280 -0.68 7.89 -11.54
CA PRO A 280 -0.82 8.86 -12.61
C PRO A 280 0.48 8.97 -13.40
N ALA A 281 0.52 9.88 -14.39
CA ALA A 281 1.79 10.28 -14.98
C ALA A 281 2.74 10.79 -13.88
N LEU A 282 4.02 10.40 -13.96
CA LEU A 282 5.03 10.80 -12.98
C LEU A 282 5.96 11.84 -13.60
N CYS A 283 6.29 12.87 -12.82
CA CYS A 283 7.34 13.82 -13.19
C CYS A 283 8.69 13.21 -12.80
N GLY A 284 9.37 12.59 -13.76
CA GLY A 284 10.74 12.09 -13.58
C GLY A 284 11.77 13.23 -13.56
N LEU A 285 13.05 12.89 -13.34
CA LEU A 285 14.14 13.89 -13.33
C LEU A 285 14.31 14.61 -14.68
N HIS A 286 14.09 13.90 -15.78
CA HIS A 286 14.34 14.40 -17.13
C HIS A 286 13.10 14.40 -18.03
N ASN A 287 12.17 13.45 -17.84
CA ASN A 287 10.98 13.27 -18.68
C ASN A 287 9.74 12.90 -17.85
N ILE A 288 8.55 13.09 -18.43
CA ILE A 288 7.27 12.63 -17.86
C ILE A 288 7.08 11.15 -18.20
N ALA A 289 6.91 10.32 -17.18
CA ALA A 289 6.67 8.89 -17.36
C ALA A 289 5.18 8.59 -17.57
N LEU A 290 4.82 8.13 -18.77
CA LEU A 290 3.43 7.89 -19.19
C LEU A 290 3.07 6.40 -19.21
N THR A 291 3.95 5.55 -19.75
CA THR A 291 3.70 4.10 -19.80
C THR A 291 3.93 3.45 -18.44
N ASP A 292 3.38 2.25 -18.22
CA ASP A 292 3.61 1.53 -16.96
C ASP A 292 5.09 1.13 -16.79
N ASN A 293 5.80 0.87 -17.89
CA ASN A 293 7.24 0.61 -17.91
C ASN A 293 8.05 1.86 -17.51
N ASP A 294 7.78 3.01 -18.13
CA ASP A 294 8.45 4.28 -17.78
C ASP A 294 8.19 4.65 -16.32
N LYS A 295 6.96 4.45 -15.84
CA LYS A 295 6.61 4.68 -14.43
C LYS A 295 7.37 3.75 -13.51
N ALA A 296 7.54 2.49 -13.88
CA ALA A 296 8.31 1.53 -13.10
C ALA A 296 9.79 1.96 -13.01
N ASN A 297 10.41 2.35 -14.12
CA ASN A 297 11.78 2.86 -14.16
C ASN A 297 11.94 4.18 -13.38
N CYS A 298 11.00 5.12 -13.54
CA CYS A 298 10.99 6.38 -12.81
C CYS A 298 10.88 6.20 -11.27
N LEU A 299 10.20 5.14 -10.83
CA LEU A 299 10.07 4.78 -9.42
C LEU A 299 11.23 3.92 -8.90
N ALA A 300 12.05 3.36 -9.80
CA ALA A 300 13.23 2.57 -9.47
C ALA A 300 14.42 3.47 -9.12
N LEU A 301 14.24 4.36 -8.15
CA LEU A 301 15.24 5.35 -7.73
C LEU A 301 16.39 4.66 -7.00
N GLU A 302 17.54 4.49 -7.67
CA GLU A 302 18.76 3.93 -7.09
C GLU A 302 19.21 4.70 -5.84
N THR A 303 19.11 6.03 -5.86
CA THR A 303 19.46 6.94 -4.75
C THR A 303 18.67 6.69 -3.46
N GLN A 304 17.62 5.86 -3.51
CA GLN A 304 16.90 5.44 -2.33
C GLN A 304 17.71 4.46 -1.47
N PHE A 305 18.45 3.55 -2.10
CA PHE A 305 19.19 2.47 -1.46
C PHE A 305 20.70 2.71 -1.50
N THR A 306 21.11 3.97 -1.38
CA THR A 306 22.51 4.39 -1.25
C THR A 306 22.80 4.82 0.18
N LEU A 307 24.08 4.77 0.57
CA LEU A 307 24.53 5.29 1.86
C LEU A 307 24.34 6.81 1.91
N ASN A 308 24.24 7.33 3.14
CA ASN A 308 24.36 8.77 3.35
C ASN A 308 25.83 9.19 3.16
N GLU A 309 26.05 10.38 2.60
CA GLU A 309 27.37 11.01 2.45
C GLU A 309 27.86 11.54 3.81
N LEU A 310 28.15 10.62 4.73
CA LEU A 310 28.70 10.86 6.06
C LEU A 310 29.93 9.97 6.21
N HIS A 311 31.04 10.54 6.64
CA HIS A 311 32.34 9.87 6.64
C HIS A 311 33.07 10.05 7.97
N HIS A 312 33.38 8.93 8.61
CA HIS A 312 34.19 8.88 9.81
C HIS A 312 35.29 7.83 9.62
N GLN A 313 36.47 8.28 9.19
CA GLN A 313 37.55 7.41 8.67
C GLN A 313 37.95 6.29 9.65
N GLU A 314 38.08 6.60 10.94
CA GLU A 314 38.47 5.60 11.95
C GLU A 314 37.42 4.48 12.08
N THR A 315 36.13 4.85 12.10
CA THR A 315 35.04 3.86 12.19
C THR A 315 34.92 3.05 10.90
N GLU A 316 35.12 3.69 9.74
CA GLU A 316 35.16 2.99 8.45
C GLU A 316 36.30 1.95 8.40
N MET A 317 37.48 2.29 8.91
CA MET A 317 38.62 1.38 8.96
C MET A 317 38.38 0.23 9.96
N LEU A 318 37.85 0.51 11.14
CA LEU A 318 37.49 -0.52 12.13
C LEU A 318 36.46 -1.51 11.59
N VAL A 319 35.41 -1.00 10.95
CA VAL A 319 34.36 -1.82 10.33
C VAL A 319 34.95 -2.67 9.22
N LYS A 320 35.79 -2.08 8.35
CA LYS A 320 36.44 -2.80 7.25
C LYS A 320 37.27 -3.98 7.77
N ASN A 321 38.17 -3.74 8.74
CA ASN A 321 39.03 -4.77 9.32
C ASN A 321 38.22 -5.90 9.96
N SER A 322 37.14 -5.55 10.70
CA SER A 322 36.27 -6.52 11.36
C SER A 322 35.52 -7.41 10.36
N VAL A 323 34.99 -6.82 9.28
CA VAL A 323 34.22 -7.54 8.26
C VAL A 323 35.13 -8.38 7.37
N GLU A 324 36.32 -7.89 6.99
CA GLU A 324 37.32 -8.68 6.27
C GLU A 324 37.79 -9.89 7.09
N GLY A 325 38.01 -9.71 8.39
CA GLY A 325 38.31 -10.80 9.31
C GLY A 325 37.21 -11.89 9.30
N LEU A 326 35.93 -11.48 9.36
CA LEU A 326 34.81 -12.43 9.26
C LEU A 326 34.79 -13.17 7.92
N ARG A 327 34.98 -12.46 6.80
CA ARG A 327 34.91 -13.05 5.46
C ARG A 327 36.04 -14.06 5.22
N ASN A 328 37.21 -13.85 5.82
CA ASN A 328 38.37 -14.73 5.70
C ASN A 328 38.35 -15.96 6.63
N THR A 329 37.54 -15.94 7.69
CA THR A 329 37.40 -17.09 8.60
C THR A 329 36.59 -18.23 8.00
N ILE A 330 36.84 -19.48 8.37
CA ILE A 330 35.95 -20.62 8.05
C ILE A 330 34.74 -20.56 9.00
N PRO A 331 33.49 -20.87 8.57
CA PRO A 331 32.35 -20.85 9.49
C PRO A 331 32.59 -21.79 10.69
N THR A 332 32.43 -21.31 11.93
CA THR A 332 32.24 -22.23 13.07
C THR A 332 30.99 -23.06 12.86
N ARG A 333 31.05 -24.35 13.22
CA ARG A 333 30.00 -25.33 12.91
C ARG A 333 28.69 -24.93 13.61
N CYS A 334 27.65 -24.67 12.80
CA CYS A 334 26.25 -24.75 13.22
C CYS A 334 26.03 -26.11 13.91
N THR A 335 25.45 -26.12 15.11
CA THR A 335 25.25 -27.36 15.85
C THR A 335 24.01 -28.11 15.31
N ASN A 336 23.92 -29.40 15.57
CA ASN A 336 22.73 -30.19 15.20
C ASN A 336 21.44 -29.66 15.85
N LYS A 337 21.55 -28.93 16.97
CA LYS A 337 20.40 -28.32 17.66
C LYS A 337 19.81 -27.13 16.91
N ASP A 338 20.63 -26.43 16.12
CA ASP A 338 20.21 -25.24 15.37
C ASP A 338 19.49 -25.61 14.05
N LEU A 339 19.70 -26.83 13.55
CA LEU A 339 19.14 -27.29 12.29
C LEU A 339 17.63 -27.53 12.38
N PRO A 340 16.82 -26.99 11.45
CA PRO A 340 15.38 -27.18 11.49
C PRO A 340 14.99 -28.62 11.16
N LEU A 341 13.95 -29.09 11.86
CA LEU A 341 13.27 -30.35 11.55
C LEU A 341 12.10 -30.11 10.56
N PRO A 342 11.67 -31.12 9.78
CA PRO A 342 10.52 -30.98 8.89
C PRO A 342 9.24 -30.53 9.62
N SER A 343 9.05 -30.95 10.87
CA SER A 343 7.92 -30.55 11.72
C SER A 343 7.89 -29.03 11.98
N GLU A 344 9.06 -28.41 12.16
CA GLU A 344 9.21 -26.97 12.33
C GLU A 344 8.77 -26.22 11.06
N ILE A 345 9.26 -26.67 9.90
CA ILE A 345 8.91 -26.09 8.59
C ILE A 345 7.41 -26.22 8.32
N ILE A 346 6.80 -27.37 8.61
CA ILE A 346 5.35 -27.57 8.51
C ILE A 346 4.60 -26.55 9.39
N SER A 347 5.10 -26.30 10.61
CA SER A 347 4.49 -25.31 11.52
C SER A 347 4.50 -23.90 10.91
N HIS A 348 5.60 -23.51 10.24
CA HIS A 348 5.74 -22.23 9.58
C HIS A 348 4.83 -22.13 8.34
N ILE A 349 4.75 -23.19 7.53
CA ILE A 349 3.86 -23.29 6.37
C ILE A 349 2.39 -23.11 6.79
N LYS A 350 1.96 -23.78 7.86
CA LYS A 350 0.57 -23.67 8.38
C LYS A 350 0.22 -22.22 8.76
N LYS A 351 1.18 -21.48 9.32
CA LYS A 351 1.02 -20.06 9.73
C LYS A 351 0.96 -19.06 8.57
N LEU A 352 1.28 -19.46 7.33
CA LEU A 352 1.19 -18.58 6.15
C LEU A 352 -0.25 -18.08 5.89
N LYS A 353 -0.40 -16.91 5.26
CA LYS A 353 -1.73 -16.34 4.92
C LYS A 353 -2.04 -16.56 3.43
N ASN A 354 -3.19 -17.17 3.10
CA ASN A 354 -3.52 -17.69 1.75
C ASN A 354 -3.69 -16.62 0.64
N ASN A 355 -3.77 -15.33 0.97
CA ASN A 355 -4.05 -14.24 0.03
C ASN A 355 -2.98 -13.13 0.08
N LYS A 356 -1.71 -13.53 0.21
CA LYS A 356 -0.57 -12.62 0.10
C LYS A 356 0.00 -12.70 -1.32
N ALA A 357 0.41 -11.54 -1.85
CA ALA A 357 1.08 -11.48 -3.14
C ALA A 357 2.42 -12.25 -3.08
N PRO A 358 2.75 -13.04 -4.10
CA PRO A 358 4.04 -13.75 -4.20
C PRO A 358 5.19 -12.78 -4.51
N GLY A 359 6.43 -13.28 -4.41
CA GLY A 359 7.63 -12.53 -4.76
C GLY A 359 7.93 -12.58 -6.26
N ALA A 360 9.21 -12.44 -6.62
CA ALA A 360 9.68 -12.63 -8.01
C ALA A 360 9.46 -14.06 -8.54
N ASP A 361 9.44 -15.03 -7.62
CA ASP A 361 9.22 -16.46 -7.90
C ASP A 361 7.80 -16.79 -8.36
N ASN A 362 6.81 -15.90 -8.19
CA ASN A 362 5.39 -16.17 -8.44
C ASN A 362 4.80 -17.38 -7.67
N ILE A 363 5.49 -17.90 -6.65
CA ILE A 363 5.02 -19.02 -5.82
C ILE A 363 4.15 -18.47 -4.68
N SER A 364 2.84 -18.71 -4.77
CA SER A 364 1.87 -18.24 -3.77
C SER A 364 1.90 -19.05 -2.47
N ASN A 365 1.54 -18.42 -1.35
CA ASN A 365 1.35 -19.11 -0.07
C ASN A 365 0.34 -20.27 -0.14
N LYS A 366 -0.64 -20.20 -1.06
CA LYS A 366 -1.61 -21.27 -1.25
C LYS A 366 -0.98 -22.50 -1.88
N ILE A 367 -0.02 -22.33 -2.80
CA ILE A 367 0.77 -23.43 -3.37
C ILE A 367 1.59 -24.10 -2.27
N ILE A 368 2.34 -23.31 -1.49
CA ILE A 368 3.21 -23.82 -0.41
C ILE A 368 2.43 -24.61 0.65
N LYS A 369 1.22 -24.17 1.01
CA LYS A 369 0.37 -24.90 1.96
C LYS A 369 -0.13 -26.25 1.46
N ASN A 370 -0.06 -26.51 0.17
CA ASN A 370 -0.43 -27.78 -0.44
C ASN A 370 0.81 -28.60 -0.83
N PHE A 371 1.99 -28.29 -0.29
CA PHE A 371 3.17 -29.11 -0.50
C PHE A 371 3.00 -30.51 0.09
N PRO A 372 3.26 -31.57 -0.69
CA PRO A 372 3.33 -32.92 -0.15
C PRO A 372 4.57 -33.09 0.77
N PRO A 373 4.61 -34.16 1.59
CA PRO A 373 5.68 -34.37 2.57
C PRO A 373 7.09 -34.38 1.97
N ASN A 374 7.28 -35.04 0.82
CA ASN A 374 8.56 -35.10 0.09
C ASN A 374 9.07 -33.69 -0.28
N ILE A 375 8.22 -32.82 -0.82
CA ILE A 375 8.56 -31.43 -1.17
C ILE A 375 8.91 -30.60 0.08
N THR A 376 8.23 -30.87 1.19
CA THR A 376 8.54 -30.22 2.46
C THR A 376 9.90 -30.65 3.03
N ILE A 377 10.28 -31.93 2.84
CA ILE A 377 11.61 -32.44 3.22
C ILE A 377 12.70 -31.75 2.39
N ILE A 378 12.50 -31.57 1.08
CA ILE A 378 13.46 -30.87 0.22
C ILE A 378 13.64 -29.41 0.65
N LEU A 379 12.54 -28.70 0.93
CA LEU A 379 12.62 -27.34 1.47
C LEU A 379 13.37 -27.31 2.81
N THR A 380 13.14 -28.30 3.67
CA THR A 380 13.85 -28.42 4.95
C THR A 380 15.36 -28.59 4.71
N PHE A 381 15.73 -29.48 3.79
CA PHE A 381 17.13 -29.71 3.42
C PHE A 381 17.79 -28.44 2.87
N ILE A 382 17.13 -27.70 1.97
CA ILE A 382 17.64 -26.41 1.46
C ILE A 382 17.93 -25.46 2.63
N ILE A 383 17.01 -25.33 3.59
CA ILE A 383 17.18 -24.44 4.75
C ILE A 383 18.31 -24.92 5.68
N GLN A 384 18.45 -26.23 5.90
CA GLN A 384 19.59 -26.79 6.64
C GLN A 384 20.92 -26.45 5.95
N ARG A 385 20.99 -26.58 4.62
CA ARG A 385 22.19 -26.22 3.86
C ARG A 385 22.51 -24.73 3.93
N ILE A 386 21.50 -23.85 3.95
CA ILE A 386 21.69 -22.41 4.19
C ILE A 386 22.40 -22.18 5.53
N LEU A 387 21.95 -22.83 6.60
CA LEU A 387 22.54 -22.68 7.93
C LEU A 387 23.97 -23.22 8.00
N LEU A 388 24.24 -24.37 7.37
CA LEU A 388 25.55 -25.02 7.39
C LEU A 388 26.60 -24.29 6.53
N ILE A 389 26.21 -23.83 5.33
CA ILE A 389 27.13 -23.18 4.38
C ILE A 389 27.34 -21.71 4.77
N GLY A 390 26.37 -21.08 5.42
CA GLY A 390 26.39 -19.64 5.67
C GLY A 390 26.02 -18.81 4.43
N HIS A 391 25.34 -19.42 3.45
CA HIS A 391 24.97 -18.77 2.19
C HIS A 391 23.46 -18.68 2.05
N PHE A 392 22.96 -17.46 1.84
CA PHE A 392 21.57 -17.23 1.48
C PHE A 392 21.41 -17.33 -0.05
N PRO A 393 20.39 -18.03 -0.58
CA PRO A 393 20.29 -18.24 -2.02
C PRO A 393 20.13 -16.94 -2.82
N THR A 394 20.85 -16.82 -3.92
CA THR A 394 20.95 -15.62 -4.77
C THR A 394 19.60 -15.24 -5.38
N ARG A 395 18.80 -16.21 -5.85
CA ARG A 395 17.44 -15.95 -6.37
C ARG A 395 16.51 -15.33 -5.31
N TRP A 396 16.70 -15.66 -4.04
CA TRP A 396 15.94 -15.08 -2.92
C TRP A 396 16.39 -13.67 -2.50
N LYS A 397 17.53 -13.18 -3.04
CA LYS A 397 18.04 -11.83 -2.80
C LYS A 397 17.40 -10.76 -3.69
N THR A 398 16.65 -11.17 -4.71
CA THR A 398 15.95 -10.27 -5.64
C THR A 398 14.53 -9.98 -5.15
N ALA A 399 14.23 -8.70 -4.93
CA ALA A 399 12.91 -8.24 -4.48
C ALA A 399 12.09 -7.63 -5.63
N VAL A 400 10.77 -7.82 -5.59
CA VAL A 400 9.88 -6.98 -6.41
C VAL A 400 9.22 -5.90 -5.58
N VAL A 401 9.54 -4.65 -5.86
CA VAL A 401 9.06 -3.48 -5.13
C VAL A 401 7.71 -3.04 -5.69
N ILE A 402 6.73 -2.94 -4.80
CA ILE A 402 5.42 -2.32 -5.07
C ILE A 402 5.39 -0.92 -4.48
N PRO A 403 5.24 0.13 -5.31
CA PRO A 403 5.17 1.50 -4.83
C PRO A 403 3.81 1.78 -4.17
N ILE A 404 3.81 2.27 -2.93
CA ILE A 404 2.60 2.67 -2.20
C ILE A 404 2.65 4.16 -1.88
N LEU A 405 1.68 4.93 -2.39
CA LEU A 405 1.58 6.36 -2.15
C LEU A 405 1.49 6.68 -0.64
N LYS A 406 2.36 7.58 -0.17
CA LYS A 406 2.30 8.12 1.19
C LYS A 406 0.99 8.93 1.36
N PRO A 407 0.24 8.74 2.47
CA PRO A 407 -1.01 9.45 2.67
C PRO A 407 -0.85 10.98 2.62
N GLY A 408 -1.62 11.65 1.77
CA GLY A 408 -1.65 13.12 1.68
C GLY A 408 -0.54 13.75 0.83
N MET A 409 0.35 12.94 0.25
CA MET A 409 1.41 13.42 -0.64
C MET A 409 0.92 13.51 -2.10
N ASP A 410 1.61 14.34 -2.89
CA ASP A 410 1.37 14.49 -4.32
C ASP A 410 1.67 13.18 -5.08
N PRO A 411 0.69 12.59 -5.79
CA PRO A 411 0.87 11.34 -6.52
C PRO A 411 1.70 11.47 -7.81
N THR A 412 2.03 12.68 -8.27
CA THR A 412 2.85 12.89 -9.48
C THR A 412 4.35 12.78 -9.21
N LEU A 413 4.77 12.87 -7.95
CA LEU A 413 6.17 12.85 -7.54
C LEU A 413 6.63 11.44 -7.13
N PRO A 414 7.71 10.88 -7.72
CA PRO A 414 8.26 9.57 -7.34
C PRO A 414 8.59 9.44 -5.85
N ALA A 415 9.14 10.49 -5.23
CA ALA A 415 9.51 10.52 -3.81
C ALA A 415 8.32 10.38 -2.84
N SER A 416 7.09 10.58 -3.33
CA SER A 416 5.85 10.40 -2.58
C SER A 416 5.48 8.93 -2.34
N TYR A 417 6.15 7.99 -3.01
CA TYR A 417 5.86 6.56 -2.88
C TYR A 417 6.78 5.89 -1.85
N ARG A 418 6.28 4.86 -1.16
CA ARG A 418 7.06 3.94 -0.34
C ARG A 418 7.37 2.68 -1.14
N PRO A 419 8.62 2.22 -1.22
CA PRO A 419 8.92 0.93 -1.83
C PRO A 419 8.59 -0.21 -0.85
N ILE A 420 7.63 -1.07 -1.19
CA ILE A 420 7.36 -2.28 -0.41
C ILE A 420 7.92 -3.50 -1.14
N SER A 421 8.90 -4.17 -0.54
CA SER A 421 9.52 -5.34 -1.14
C SER A 421 8.67 -6.61 -0.99
N LEU A 422 8.26 -7.18 -2.12
CA LEU A 422 7.70 -8.52 -2.22
C LEU A 422 8.85 -9.52 -2.39
N LEU A 423 9.22 -10.15 -1.28
CA LEU A 423 10.16 -11.27 -1.25
C LEU A 423 9.44 -12.60 -1.47
N SER A 424 10.19 -13.60 -1.96
CA SER A 424 9.75 -14.99 -2.11
C SER A 424 9.05 -15.49 -0.84
N SER A 425 8.02 -16.29 -1.05
CA SER A 425 7.31 -16.92 0.07
C SER A 425 8.16 -18.04 0.70
N LEU A 426 9.01 -18.70 -0.10
CA LEU A 426 9.98 -19.69 0.35
C LEU A 426 11.10 -19.03 1.17
N SER A 427 11.65 -17.91 0.68
CA SER A 427 12.67 -17.15 1.42
C SER A 427 12.18 -16.73 2.80
N LYS A 428 10.91 -16.31 2.93
CA LYS A 428 10.31 -15.92 4.21
C LYS A 428 10.21 -17.07 5.22
N ILE A 429 10.14 -18.32 4.77
CA ILE A 429 10.18 -19.49 5.66
C ILE A 429 11.60 -19.66 6.18
N ALA A 430 12.61 -19.60 5.31
CA ALA A 430 14.02 -19.64 5.70
C ALA A 430 14.38 -18.48 6.64
N GLU A 431 13.96 -17.25 6.32
CA GLU A 431 14.13 -16.08 7.18
C GLU A 431 13.46 -16.27 8.54
N GLN A 432 12.29 -16.91 8.61
CA GLN A 432 11.61 -17.17 9.87
C GLN A 432 12.37 -18.17 10.75
N VAL A 433 12.96 -19.20 10.14
CA VAL A 433 13.83 -20.16 10.81
C VAL A 433 15.05 -19.44 11.39
N ILE A 434 15.78 -18.68 10.58
CA ILE A 434 16.95 -17.90 11.00
C ILE A 434 16.59 -16.89 12.11
N LEU A 435 15.45 -16.21 11.95
CA LEU A 435 14.95 -15.24 12.92
C LEU A 435 14.66 -15.87 14.28
N THR A 436 14.16 -17.11 14.33
CA THR A 436 13.94 -17.82 15.60
C THR A 436 15.26 -17.99 16.33
N ARG A 437 16.29 -18.58 15.70
CA ARG A 437 17.62 -18.80 16.32
C ARG A 437 18.25 -17.48 16.77
N PHE A 438 18.13 -16.45 15.94
CA PHE A 438 18.69 -15.15 16.26
C PHE A 438 17.98 -14.49 17.46
N ASN A 439 16.65 -14.57 17.53
CA ASN A 439 15.92 -14.04 18.68
C ASN A 439 16.23 -14.84 19.95
N ASP A 440 16.41 -16.15 19.87
CA ASP A 440 16.80 -16.97 21.02
C ASP A 440 18.14 -16.47 21.59
N HIS A 441 19.15 -16.28 20.74
CA HIS A 441 20.43 -15.69 21.13
C HIS A 441 20.29 -14.27 21.74
N LEU A 442 19.50 -13.39 21.12
CA LEU A 442 19.30 -12.02 21.62
C LEU A 442 18.59 -11.98 22.98
N ASN A 443 17.63 -12.89 23.21
CA ASN A 443 16.84 -12.94 24.44
C ASN A 443 17.62 -13.61 25.58
N GLU A 444 18.30 -14.73 25.33
CA GLU A 444 19.10 -15.44 26.33
C GLU A 444 20.21 -14.56 26.90
N ASN A 445 20.78 -13.68 26.08
CA ASN A 445 21.88 -12.79 26.46
C ASN A 445 21.43 -11.34 26.77
N ASN A 446 20.12 -11.05 26.77
CA ASN A 446 19.54 -9.72 27.01
C ASN A 446 20.21 -8.58 26.21
N LEU A 447 20.51 -8.82 24.94
CA LEU A 447 21.38 -7.94 24.14
C LEU A 447 20.70 -6.66 23.64
N LEU A 448 19.36 -6.65 23.54
CA LEU A 448 18.62 -5.51 22.99
C LEU A 448 18.31 -4.44 24.04
N CYS A 449 18.65 -3.19 23.72
CA CYS A 449 18.45 -2.06 24.62
C CYS A 449 16.99 -1.96 25.11
N PRO A 450 16.76 -1.78 26.42
CA PRO A 450 15.41 -1.76 26.98
C PRO A 450 14.50 -0.69 26.38
N GLU A 451 15.06 0.45 25.95
CA GLU A 451 14.32 1.61 25.44
C GLU A 451 13.76 1.44 24.03
N GLN A 452 14.21 0.43 23.27
CA GLN A 452 13.68 0.09 21.95
C GLN A 452 12.43 -0.77 22.08
N PHE A 453 11.26 -0.23 21.75
CA PHE A 453 9.98 -0.94 21.83
C PHE A 453 9.49 -1.42 20.45
N GLY A 454 10.11 -0.95 19.38
CA GLY A 454 9.80 -1.32 18.00
C GLY A 454 10.20 -2.77 17.71
N PHE A 455 9.30 -3.50 17.07
CA PHE A 455 9.50 -4.89 16.62
C PHE A 455 9.88 -5.90 17.72
N ARG A 456 9.71 -5.55 19.00
CA ARG A 456 9.92 -6.47 20.11
C ARG A 456 8.62 -7.17 20.50
N PRO A 457 8.67 -8.45 20.90
CA PRO A 457 7.49 -9.16 21.39
C PRO A 457 6.96 -8.46 22.64
N ASN A 458 5.63 -8.46 22.81
CA ASN A 458 4.91 -7.90 23.96
C ASN A 458 5.09 -6.39 24.20
N LEU A 459 5.85 -5.68 23.36
CA LEU A 459 5.98 -4.22 23.40
C LEU A 459 5.21 -3.58 22.25
N SER A 460 4.58 -2.44 22.52
CA SER A 460 3.74 -1.75 21.53
C SER A 460 3.90 -0.24 21.60
N THR A 461 3.44 0.44 20.55
CA THR A 461 3.41 1.92 20.52
C THR A 461 2.71 2.51 21.75
N THR A 462 1.65 1.85 22.25
CA THR A 462 0.95 2.28 23.46
C THR A 462 1.83 2.19 24.71
N HIS A 463 2.69 1.17 24.85
CA HIS A 463 3.63 1.06 25.98
C HIS A 463 4.61 2.24 25.99
N GLN A 464 5.18 2.56 24.82
CA GLN A 464 6.12 3.67 24.68
C GLN A 464 5.45 5.03 24.93
N LEU A 465 4.21 5.21 24.46
CA LEU A 465 3.40 6.39 24.75
C LEU A 465 3.09 6.55 26.24
N VAL A 466 2.81 5.45 26.96
CA VAL A 466 2.63 5.51 28.43
C VAL A 466 3.92 5.96 29.11
N ARG A 467 5.08 5.42 28.73
CA ARG A 467 6.39 5.84 29.28
C ARG A 467 6.63 7.35 29.10
N VAL A 468 6.40 7.87 27.90
CA VAL A 468 6.53 9.30 27.59
C VAL A 468 5.55 10.15 28.40
N THR A 469 4.28 9.75 28.45
CA THR A 469 3.22 10.56 29.08
C THR A 469 3.27 10.51 30.60
N GLU A 470 3.61 9.37 31.20
CA GLU A 470 3.84 9.25 32.65
C GLU A 470 5.00 10.16 33.07
N TYR A 471 6.12 10.14 32.34
CA TYR A 471 7.22 11.06 32.58
C TYR A 471 6.74 12.52 32.55
N ILE A 472 6.09 12.97 31.47
CA ILE A 472 5.58 14.36 31.36
C ILE A 472 4.61 14.73 32.50
N THR A 473 3.66 13.85 32.80
CA THR A 473 2.66 14.09 33.86
C THR A 473 3.26 14.13 35.26
N GLU A 474 4.32 13.37 35.50
CA GLU A 474 5.11 13.47 36.72
C GLU A 474 5.80 14.82 36.86
N GLY A 475 6.40 15.32 35.78
CA GLY A 475 6.94 16.67 35.72
C GLY A 475 5.88 17.71 36.11
N PHE A 476 4.64 17.56 35.63
CA PHE A 476 3.54 18.43 36.02
C PHE A 476 3.18 18.36 37.50
N THR A 477 3.24 17.17 38.12
CA THR A 477 3.00 17.00 39.56
C THR A 477 4.10 17.69 40.37
N LYS A 478 5.36 17.60 39.93
CA LYS A 478 6.53 18.24 40.56
C LYS A 478 6.66 19.75 40.26
N LYS A 479 5.67 20.35 39.57
CA LYS A 479 5.71 21.75 39.06
C LYS A 479 6.94 22.03 38.18
N GLN A 480 7.45 21.02 37.49
CA GLN A 480 8.53 21.09 36.51
C GLN A 480 7.96 21.22 35.08
N LYS A 481 8.83 21.61 34.14
CA LYS A 481 8.57 21.58 32.71
C LYS A 481 9.30 20.37 32.11
N THR A 482 8.76 19.83 31.02
CA THR A 482 9.40 18.75 30.26
C THR A 482 9.66 19.23 28.84
N GLY A 483 10.92 19.30 28.42
CA GLY A 483 11.25 19.48 27.01
C GLY A 483 11.35 18.11 26.34
N ALA A 484 10.81 17.98 25.14
CA ALA A 484 10.93 16.78 24.33
C ALA A 484 11.37 17.14 22.91
N VAL A 485 12.25 16.32 22.34
CA VAL A 485 12.67 16.38 20.94
C VAL A 485 12.30 15.06 20.28
N PHE A 486 11.61 15.12 19.14
CA PHE A 486 11.18 13.97 18.35
C PHE A 486 11.97 13.99 17.03
N LEU A 487 12.91 13.06 16.89
CA LEU A 487 13.83 12.96 15.76
C LEU A 487 13.18 12.19 14.60
N ASP A 488 13.31 12.71 13.38
CA ASP A 488 12.91 12.03 12.14
C ASP A 488 14.18 11.52 11.42
N ILE A 489 14.36 10.19 11.37
CA ILE A 489 15.50 9.58 10.68
C ILE A 489 15.18 9.44 9.19
N GLN A 490 16.07 9.92 8.33
CA GLN A 490 15.85 9.91 6.88
C GLN A 490 15.99 8.49 6.32
N LYS A 491 14.87 7.92 5.84
CA LYS A 491 14.82 6.62 5.14
C LYS A 491 15.54 5.51 5.94
N ALA A 492 15.27 5.42 7.25
CA ALA A 492 16.01 4.61 8.20
C ALA A 492 16.30 3.16 7.76
N PHE A 493 15.31 2.46 7.21
CA PHE A 493 15.47 1.09 6.71
C PHE A 493 16.24 1.00 5.39
N ASP A 494 16.11 1.99 4.51
CA ASP A 494 16.63 1.91 3.13
C ASP A 494 18.12 2.33 3.06
N ARG A 495 18.65 2.96 4.11
CA ARG A 495 20.02 3.52 4.13
C ARG A 495 20.96 2.92 5.17
N VAL A 496 20.58 1.82 5.81
CA VAL A 496 21.44 1.09 6.77
C VAL A 496 22.77 0.74 6.12
N TRP A 497 23.87 1.08 6.79
CA TRP A 497 25.21 0.68 6.37
C TRP A 497 25.45 -0.81 6.65
N LYS A 498 25.50 -1.62 5.59
CA LYS A 498 25.54 -3.09 5.69
C LYS A 498 26.76 -3.60 6.43
N ASP A 499 27.96 -3.18 6.05
CA ASP A 499 29.20 -3.60 6.73
C ASP A 499 29.20 -3.11 8.19
N GLY A 500 28.73 -1.89 8.44
CA GLY A 500 28.55 -1.37 9.81
C GLY A 500 27.60 -2.23 10.65
N LEU A 501 26.50 -2.71 10.07
CA LEU A 501 25.60 -3.66 10.71
C LEU A 501 26.30 -5.00 10.99
N ILE A 502 27.05 -5.56 10.05
CA ILE A 502 27.80 -6.81 10.27
C ILE A 502 28.80 -6.66 11.42
N HIS A 503 29.55 -5.55 11.45
CA HIS A 503 30.47 -5.24 12.54
C HIS A 503 29.75 -5.13 13.91
N LYS A 504 28.56 -4.51 13.97
CA LYS A 504 27.76 -4.48 15.19
C LYS A 504 27.29 -5.87 15.63
N LEU A 505 26.91 -6.74 14.69
CA LEU A 505 26.51 -8.12 15.02
C LEU A 505 27.69 -8.93 15.58
N ILE A 506 28.90 -8.72 15.06
CA ILE A 506 30.13 -9.30 15.62
C ILE A 506 30.35 -8.80 17.05
N THR A 507 30.20 -7.49 17.27
CA THR A 507 30.35 -6.85 18.60
C THR A 507 29.31 -7.34 19.62
N LEU A 508 28.13 -7.74 19.15
CA LEU A 508 27.08 -8.36 19.97
C LEU A 508 27.35 -9.84 20.29
N ASN A 509 28.52 -10.38 19.94
CA ASN A 509 28.87 -11.80 20.09
C ASN A 509 27.87 -12.75 19.43
N THR A 510 27.28 -12.32 18.30
CA THR A 510 26.36 -13.17 17.54
C THR A 510 27.11 -14.39 16.99
N PRO A 511 26.53 -15.60 17.04
CA PRO A 511 27.14 -16.80 16.48
C PRO A 511 27.62 -16.58 15.04
N GLN A 512 28.88 -16.90 14.77
CA GLN A 512 29.53 -16.57 13.50
C GLN A 512 28.78 -17.13 12.28
N TYR A 513 28.15 -18.31 12.40
CA TYR A 513 27.35 -18.89 11.33
C TYR A 513 26.15 -17.99 10.96
N LEU A 514 25.47 -17.38 11.94
CA LEU A 514 24.40 -16.41 11.71
C LEU A 514 24.93 -15.13 11.08
N VAL A 515 26.05 -14.61 11.57
CA VAL A 515 26.66 -13.39 11.00
C VAL A 515 27.02 -13.60 9.52
N LYS A 516 27.57 -14.76 9.16
CA LYS A 516 27.84 -15.10 7.75
C LYS A 516 26.58 -15.19 6.90
N ILE A 517 25.50 -15.78 7.42
CA ILE A 517 24.21 -15.80 6.73
C ILE A 517 23.69 -14.39 6.52
N PHE A 518 23.83 -13.50 7.52
CA PHE A 518 23.41 -12.10 7.40
C PHE A 518 24.26 -11.34 6.38
N ASP A 519 25.58 -11.53 6.36
CA ASP A 519 26.47 -10.95 5.35
C ASP A 519 26.07 -11.42 3.93
N SER A 520 25.88 -12.73 3.75
CA SER A 520 25.38 -13.28 2.48
C SER A 520 23.99 -12.77 2.11
N TYR A 521 23.08 -12.64 3.09
CA TYR A 521 21.72 -12.14 2.89
C TYR A 521 21.68 -10.67 2.46
N LEU A 522 22.60 -9.83 2.94
CA LEU A 522 22.66 -8.39 2.64
C LEU A 522 23.48 -8.06 1.38
N THR A 523 24.44 -8.91 1.02
CA THR A 523 25.34 -8.73 -0.12
C THR A 523 24.66 -9.08 -1.45
N ASN A 524 24.99 -8.35 -2.53
CA ASN A 524 24.49 -8.58 -3.90
C ASN A 524 22.96 -8.66 -4.04
N ARG A 525 22.23 -7.89 -3.22
CA ARG A 525 20.78 -7.77 -3.34
C ARG A 525 20.40 -6.85 -4.49
N SER A 526 19.31 -7.19 -5.16
CA SER A 526 18.74 -6.39 -6.25
C SER A 526 17.24 -6.23 -6.09
N PHE A 527 16.67 -5.27 -6.82
CA PHE A 527 15.23 -5.09 -6.89
C PHE A 527 14.77 -4.67 -8.27
N ARG A 528 13.49 -4.92 -8.56
CA ARG A 528 12.74 -4.36 -9.68
C ARG A 528 11.46 -3.74 -9.16
N VAL A 529 11.04 -2.61 -9.72
CA VAL A 529 9.74 -2.00 -9.38
C VAL A 529 8.69 -2.56 -10.31
N ARG A 530 7.52 -2.93 -9.79
CA ARG A 530 6.38 -3.36 -10.60
C ARG A 530 5.28 -2.30 -10.61
N VAL A 531 4.88 -1.89 -11.81
CA VAL A 531 3.69 -1.06 -12.04
C VAL A 531 2.74 -1.86 -12.93
N LYS A 532 1.59 -2.24 -12.38
CA LYS A 532 0.68 -3.22 -12.99
C LYS A 532 1.41 -4.52 -13.36
N ASP A 533 1.51 -4.85 -14.64
CA ASP A 533 2.13 -6.06 -15.16
C ASP A 533 3.57 -5.82 -15.67
N GLU A 534 4.02 -4.57 -15.71
CA GLU A 534 5.36 -4.17 -16.18
C GLU A 534 6.37 -4.11 -15.02
N LEU A 535 7.61 -4.50 -15.32
CA LEU A 535 8.75 -4.44 -14.42
C LEU A 535 9.79 -3.44 -14.93
N SER A 536 10.38 -2.69 -14.00
CA SER A 536 11.56 -1.86 -14.29
C SER A 536 12.78 -2.71 -14.62
N GLU A 537 13.81 -2.03 -15.08
CA GLU A 537 15.18 -2.56 -15.05
C GLU A 537 15.59 -2.99 -13.64
N GLN A 538 16.53 -3.93 -13.58
CA GLN A 538 17.07 -4.43 -12.33
C GLN A 538 18.07 -3.45 -11.75
N LYS A 539 17.84 -3.04 -10.50
CA LYS A 539 18.71 -2.12 -9.76
C LYS A 539 19.36 -2.84 -8.57
N ILE A 540 20.58 -2.44 -8.24
CA ILE A 540 21.35 -3.01 -7.11
C ILE A 540 21.01 -2.22 -5.83
N ILE A 541 20.89 -2.93 -4.71
CA ILE A 541 20.70 -2.33 -3.38
C ILE A 541 22.09 -2.17 -2.76
N GLN A 542 22.60 -0.95 -2.65
CA GLN A 542 23.91 -0.70 -2.03
C GLN A 542 23.82 -0.64 -0.50
N ALA A 543 22.74 -0.05 0.02
CA ALA A 543 22.46 0.15 1.45
C ALA A 543 21.05 -0.29 1.82
N GLY A 544 20.83 -0.50 3.12
CA GLY A 544 19.52 -0.80 3.67
C GLY A 544 19.25 -2.27 3.94
N VAL A 545 18.19 -2.48 4.72
CA VAL A 545 17.58 -3.77 5.00
C VAL A 545 16.23 -3.85 4.30
N ALA A 546 15.86 -5.01 3.77
CA ALA A 546 14.67 -5.13 2.93
C ALA A 546 13.36 -4.86 3.70
N GLN A 547 12.62 -3.81 3.34
CA GLN A 547 11.29 -3.51 3.90
C GLN A 547 10.28 -4.60 3.50
N GLY A 548 9.78 -5.36 4.47
CA GLY A 548 8.88 -6.50 4.23
C GLY A 548 9.54 -7.87 4.39
N SER A 549 10.84 -7.91 4.68
CA SER A 549 11.53 -9.08 5.21
C SER A 549 11.13 -9.38 6.66
N LYS A 550 11.37 -10.61 7.10
CA LYS A 550 11.25 -11.02 8.50
C LYS A 550 12.46 -10.59 9.32
N LEU A 551 13.65 -10.63 8.72
CA LEU A 551 14.91 -10.29 9.39
C LEU A 551 15.16 -8.79 9.52
N GLY A 552 14.75 -8.00 8.52
CA GLY A 552 15.06 -6.56 8.44
C GLY A 552 14.72 -5.75 9.70
N PRO A 553 13.55 -5.93 10.32
CA PRO A 553 13.21 -5.22 11.55
C PRO A 553 14.15 -5.48 12.73
N VAL A 554 14.54 -6.74 12.97
CA VAL A 554 15.44 -7.09 14.07
C VAL A 554 16.87 -6.66 13.78
N LEU A 555 17.33 -6.81 12.52
CA LEU A 555 18.63 -6.30 12.08
C LEU A 555 18.74 -4.79 12.26
N PHE A 556 17.67 -4.04 11.95
CA PHE A 556 17.62 -2.61 12.20
C PHE A 556 17.68 -2.27 13.69
N SER A 557 16.96 -3.01 14.54
CA SER A 557 17.06 -2.84 16.00
C SER A 557 18.47 -3.07 16.52
N CYS A 558 19.19 -4.10 16.02
CA CYS A 558 20.59 -4.34 16.36
C CYS A 558 21.51 -3.22 15.87
N TYR A 559 21.23 -2.64 14.69
CA TYR A 559 22.04 -1.54 14.13
C TYR A 559 21.99 -0.26 14.97
N ILE A 560 20.88 0.02 15.64
CA ILE A 560 20.71 1.23 16.48
C ILE A 560 20.80 0.93 17.99
N ASN A 561 21.21 -0.28 18.35
CA ASN A 561 21.13 -0.80 19.71
C ASN A 561 22.02 -0.05 20.71
N ASP A 562 23.18 0.40 20.24
CA ASP A 562 24.23 1.13 20.95
C ASP A 562 24.03 2.66 20.90
N ILE A 563 22.82 3.13 20.59
CA ILE A 563 22.52 4.57 20.60
C ILE A 563 22.86 5.19 21.98
N PRO A 564 23.55 6.34 22.02
CA PRO A 564 24.01 6.92 23.28
C PRO A 564 22.86 7.28 24.24
N LYS A 565 23.04 6.94 25.51
CA LYS A 565 22.21 7.41 26.62
C LYS A 565 22.93 8.56 27.33
N GLN A 566 22.17 9.50 27.87
CA GLN A 566 22.73 10.64 28.61
C GLN A 566 22.05 10.83 29.97
N PHE A 567 22.80 11.25 30.97
CA PHE A 567 22.26 11.54 32.30
C PHE A 567 21.21 12.67 32.24
N ASN A 568 20.19 12.61 33.11
CA ASN A 568 19.04 13.54 33.15
C ASN A 568 18.18 13.60 31.87
N THR A 569 18.29 12.60 31.00
CA THR A 569 17.44 12.48 29.82
C THR A 569 16.73 11.12 29.78
N LEU A 570 15.57 11.09 29.16
CA LEU A 570 14.80 9.88 28.89
C LEU A 570 14.82 9.61 27.39
N LEU A 571 15.52 8.55 27.00
CA LEU A 571 15.54 8.05 25.62
C LEU A 571 14.35 7.12 25.37
N CYS A 572 13.64 7.35 24.27
CA CYS A 572 12.38 6.72 23.92
C CYS A 572 12.39 6.28 22.45
N MET A 573 12.38 4.98 22.15
CA MET A 573 12.54 4.50 20.77
C MET A 573 11.43 3.53 20.36
N TYR A 574 10.96 3.68 19.13
CA TYR A 574 10.11 2.70 18.48
C TYR A 574 10.49 2.60 17.00
N ALA A 575 11.26 1.57 16.66
CA ALA A 575 11.90 1.49 15.34
C ALA A 575 12.77 2.74 15.09
N ASP A 576 12.48 3.50 14.04
CA ASP A 576 13.13 4.74 13.66
C ASP A 576 12.61 5.97 14.42
N ASP A 577 11.39 5.92 14.96
CA ASP A 577 10.82 7.01 15.77
C ASP A 577 11.59 7.13 17.11
N THR A 578 12.42 8.16 17.24
CA THR A 578 13.24 8.41 18.44
C THR A 578 12.82 9.71 19.13
N ALA A 579 12.64 9.66 20.44
CA ALA A 579 12.32 10.82 21.26
C ALA A 579 13.27 10.93 22.45
N ILE A 580 13.64 12.16 22.80
CA ILE A 580 14.51 12.48 23.93
C ILE A 580 13.76 13.49 24.79
N LEU A 581 13.64 13.21 26.09
CA LEU A 581 12.96 14.08 27.04
C LEU A 581 13.88 14.48 28.19
N ALA A 582 13.74 15.70 28.69
CA ALA A 582 14.43 16.18 29.88
C ALA A 582 13.49 17.02 30.75
N GLN A 583 13.69 16.99 32.08
CA GLN A 583 12.83 17.65 33.05
C GLN A 583 13.59 18.55 34.01
N ASN A 584 13.08 19.77 34.19
CA ASN A 584 13.56 20.69 35.21
C ASN A 584 12.53 21.80 35.48
N LYS A 585 12.68 22.54 36.59
CA LYS A 585 11.91 23.78 36.83
C LYS A 585 12.37 24.89 35.88
N ASN A 586 13.68 25.02 35.68
CA ASN A 586 14.32 26.02 34.82
C ASN A 586 14.49 25.48 33.38
N PRO A 587 13.91 26.13 32.36
CA PRO A 587 14.05 25.74 30.96
C PRO A 587 15.50 25.66 30.45
N ASN A 588 16.42 26.45 31.02
CA ASN A 588 17.82 26.46 30.59
C ASN A 588 18.52 25.13 30.87
N TYR A 589 18.23 24.49 32.01
CA TYR A 589 18.78 23.15 32.29
C TYR A 589 18.18 22.07 31.39
N ILE A 590 16.92 22.23 30.98
CA ILE A 590 16.28 21.32 30.01
C ILE A 590 16.99 21.44 28.66
N GLN A 591 17.20 22.66 28.17
CA GLN A 591 17.89 22.89 26.91
C GLN A 591 19.34 22.42 26.97
N LEU A 592 20.06 22.66 28.07
CA LEU A 592 21.42 22.15 28.24
C LEU A 592 21.47 20.62 28.18
N ALA A 593 20.58 19.93 28.89
CA ALA A 593 20.51 18.47 28.88
C ALA A 593 20.17 17.92 27.49
N LEU A 594 19.17 18.51 26.82
CA LEU A 594 18.78 18.10 25.48
C LEU A 594 19.88 18.37 24.44
N ASN A 595 20.49 19.55 24.42
CA ASN A 595 21.56 19.85 23.46
C ASN A 595 22.80 18.99 23.68
N ARG A 596 23.16 18.68 24.94
CA ARG A 596 24.25 17.74 25.23
C ARG A 596 23.95 16.35 24.67
N HIS A 597 22.72 15.85 24.84
CA HIS A 597 22.33 14.54 24.32
C HIS A 597 22.24 14.55 22.79
N LEU A 598 21.68 15.61 22.19
CA LEU A 598 21.62 15.78 20.74
C LEU A 598 23.02 15.80 20.12
N ALA A 599 23.99 16.49 20.72
CA ALA A 599 25.37 16.51 20.23
C ALA A 599 26.02 15.11 20.24
N THR A 600 25.84 14.34 21.32
CA THR A 600 26.36 12.96 21.39
C THR A 600 25.69 12.05 20.36
N ILE A 601 24.39 12.22 20.14
CA ILE A 601 23.65 11.47 19.14
C ILE A 601 24.05 11.88 17.70
N GLU A 602 24.31 13.16 17.45
CA GLU A 602 24.78 13.68 16.16
C GLU A 602 26.14 13.07 15.78
N ASP A 603 27.09 13.04 16.71
CA ASP A 603 28.38 12.36 16.52
C ASP A 603 28.20 10.86 16.22
N TRP A 604 27.33 10.17 16.99
CA TRP A 604 27.02 8.77 16.74
C TRP A 604 26.37 8.53 15.37
N PHE A 605 25.43 9.40 14.97
CA PHE A 605 24.80 9.33 13.66
C PHE A 605 25.81 9.53 12.52
N HIS A 606 26.78 10.43 12.70
CA HIS A 606 27.87 10.64 11.75
C HIS A 606 28.74 9.38 11.61
N LYS A 607 29.19 8.80 12.74
CA LYS A 607 29.99 7.57 12.79
C LYS A 607 29.32 6.39 12.09
N TRP A 608 28.00 6.25 12.27
CA TRP A 608 27.25 5.13 11.71
C TRP A 608 26.53 5.44 10.40
N LYS A 609 26.79 6.59 9.76
CA LYS A 609 26.20 6.99 8.46
C LYS A 609 24.68 7.10 8.45
N ILE A 610 24.07 7.55 9.55
CA ILE A 610 22.63 7.75 9.68
C ILE A 610 22.33 9.25 9.53
N ALA A 611 21.49 9.61 8.56
CA ALA A 611 21.08 11.00 8.35
C ALA A 611 19.78 11.33 9.10
N ILE A 612 19.73 12.52 9.70
CA ILE A 612 18.54 13.08 10.35
C ILE A 612 17.87 14.07 9.40
N ASN A 613 16.53 14.07 9.38
CA ASN A 613 15.77 15.12 8.74
C ASN A 613 15.52 16.28 9.72
N ALA A 614 16.51 17.17 9.86
CA ALA A 614 16.43 18.30 10.80
C ALA A 614 15.16 19.16 10.61
N GLY A 615 14.67 19.32 9.38
CA GLY A 615 13.46 20.09 9.08
C GLY A 615 12.14 19.42 9.50
N LYS A 616 12.16 18.11 9.77
CA LYS A 616 11.00 17.35 10.29
C LYS A 616 11.12 17.00 11.76
N THR A 617 12.28 17.22 12.36
CA THR A 617 12.46 17.10 13.80
C THR A 617 11.59 18.14 14.50
N GLU A 618 10.77 17.69 15.45
CA GLU A 618 9.86 18.57 16.20
C GLU A 618 10.28 18.62 17.67
N ALA A 619 10.19 19.80 18.29
CA ALA A 619 10.39 19.97 19.73
C ALA A 619 9.14 20.52 20.41
N VAL A 620 8.80 20.00 21.60
CA VAL A 620 7.65 20.47 22.38
C VAL A 620 8.05 20.67 23.84
N MET A 621 7.73 21.85 24.38
CA MET A 621 7.86 22.15 25.80
C MET A 621 6.52 21.91 26.50
N PHE A 622 6.42 20.81 27.25
CA PHE A 622 5.25 20.47 28.05
C PHE A 622 5.26 21.22 29.38
N CYS A 623 4.27 22.08 29.60
CA CYS A 623 4.09 22.83 30.84
C CYS A 623 2.64 23.29 31.05
N LYS A 624 2.21 23.40 32.32
CA LYS A 624 0.86 23.91 32.67
C LYS A 624 0.75 25.43 32.60
N ASN A 625 1.84 26.16 32.89
CA ASN A 625 1.87 27.62 32.96
C ASN A 625 2.39 28.22 31.63
N ILE A 626 1.74 29.29 31.13
CA ILE A 626 2.02 29.92 29.83
C ILE A 626 2.75 31.28 29.99
N LYS A 627 2.93 31.78 31.21
CA LYS A 627 3.36 33.17 31.45
C LYS A 627 4.68 33.60 30.81
N ASN A 628 5.55 32.68 30.37
CA ASN A 628 6.71 32.96 29.51
C ASN A 628 6.91 31.85 28.47
N LEU A 629 6.79 32.20 27.18
CA LEU A 629 6.94 31.28 26.04
C LEU A 629 8.32 31.34 25.38
N ASN A 630 9.20 32.25 25.84
CA ASN A 630 10.57 32.35 25.35
C ASN A 630 11.41 31.26 26.02
N PHE A 631 11.44 30.09 25.39
CA PHE A 631 12.30 28.98 25.79
C PHE A 631 13.63 29.07 25.04
N PRO A 632 14.75 28.68 25.69
CA PRO A 632 16.05 28.61 25.03
C PRO A 632 15.99 27.66 23.83
N GLN A 633 16.69 28.03 22.76
CA GLN A 633 16.63 27.31 21.49
C GLN A 633 17.44 26.00 21.53
N LEU A 634 16.90 24.98 20.85
CA LEU A 634 17.59 23.72 20.60
C LEU A 634 18.24 23.76 19.23
N LYS A 635 19.34 23.04 19.08
CA LYS A 635 20.06 22.92 17.80
C LYS A 635 20.39 21.47 17.50
N ILE A 636 20.34 21.11 16.22
CA ILE A 636 20.81 19.84 15.66
C ILE A 636 21.40 20.11 14.29
N ASN A 637 22.58 19.59 13.97
CA ASN A 637 23.31 19.90 12.73
C ASN A 637 23.43 21.42 12.48
N ASN A 638 23.67 22.19 13.55
CA ASN A 638 23.66 23.67 13.56
C ASN A 638 22.35 24.35 13.13
N ILE A 639 21.28 23.60 12.88
CA ILE A 639 19.95 24.10 12.54
C ILE A 639 19.12 24.26 13.82
N GLN A 640 18.42 25.38 13.95
CA GLN A 640 17.54 25.64 15.09
C GLN A 640 16.26 24.81 14.99
N ILE A 641 15.90 24.12 16.08
CA ILE A 641 14.63 23.38 16.17
C ILE A 641 13.60 24.28 16.88
N PRO A 642 12.50 24.68 16.22
CA PRO A 642 11.48 25.51 16.84
C PRO A 642 10.63 24.73 17.86
N TRP A 643 10.18 25.43 18.89
CA TRP A 643 9.27 24.87 19.89
C TRP A 643 7.80 24.91 19.43
N SER A 644 7.27 23.76 19.06
CA SER A 644 5.87 23.57 18.65
C SER A 644 4.88 23.57 19.83
N GLN A 645 3.59 23.70 19.51
CA GLN A 645 2.48 23.60 20.48
C GLN A 645 1.96 22.17 20.65
N GLU A 646 2.18 21.35 19.63
CA GLU A 646 1.80 19.96 19.59
C GLU A 646 2.79 19.21 18.70
N CYS A 647 2.93 17.91 18.94
CA CYS A 647 3.71 17.01 18.10
C CYS A 647 2.91 15.72 17.90
N LYS A 648 3.05 15.10 16.73
CA LYS A 648 2.48 13.78 16.48
C LYS A 648 3.55 12.71 16.69
N TYR A 649 3.40 11.93 17.77
CA TYR A 649 4.29 10.82 18.11
C TYR A 649 3.51 9.49 18.16
N LEU A 650 4.01 8.47 17.47
CA LEU A 650 3.40 7.12 17.41
C LEU A 650 1.89 7.13 17.12
N GLY A 651 1.46 8.02 16.23
CA GLY A 651 0.05 8.14 15.80
C GLY A 651 -0.87 8.91 16.74
N VAL A 652 -0.37 9.45 17.85
CA VAL A 652 -1.11 10.29 18.80
C VAL A 652 -0.56 11.71 18.79
N ILE A 653 -1.43 12.71 18.93
CA ILE A 653 -1.02 14.13 18.98
C ILE A 653 -0.89 14.53 20.45
N LEU A 654 0.31 14.93 20.86
CA LEU A 654 0.65 15.37 22.20
C LEU A 654 0.67 16.90 22.21
N ASP A 655 -0.32 17.53 22.85
CA ASP A 655 -0.34 18.98 23.09
C ASP A 655 0.39 19.34 24.39
N ARG A 656 0.90 20.58 24.51
CA ARG A 656 1.72 21.03 25.67
C ARG A 656 1.18 20.70 27.06
N LYS A 657 -0.14 20.59 27.20
CA LYS A 657 -0.84 20.33 28.48
C LYS A 657 -1.40 18.91 28.58
N LEU A 658 -1.20 18.08 27.56
CA LEU A 658 -1.82 16.75 27.41
C LEU A 658 -3.34 16.81 27.64
N THR A 659 -4.01 17.78 27.00
CA THR A 659 -5.47 17.89 27.02
C THR A 659 -6.14 16.91 26.05
N TRP A 660 -5.40 16.43 25.05
CA TRP A 660 -5.83 15.50 24.00
C TRP A 660 -6.87 16.06 23.04
N LYS A 661 -7.25 17.34 23.17
CA LYS A 661 -8.27 17.97 22.32
C LYS A 661 -7.86 17.98 20.84
N PRO A 662 -6.63 18.38 20.45
CA PRO A 662 -6.20 18.32 19.05
C PRO A 662 -6.23 16.89 18.50
N HIS A 663 -5.76 15.92 19.29
CA HIS A 663 -5.83 14.50 18.93
C HIS A 663 -7.26 14.04 18.65
N PHE A 664 -8.23 14.40 19.49
CA PHE A 664 -9.62 13.99 19.29
C PHE A 664 -10.28 14.66 18.08
N LEU A 665 -9.94 15.91 17.76
CA LEU A 665 -10.40 16.58 16.54
C LEU A 665 -9.83 15.90 15.28
N TYR A 666 -8.54 15.57 15.30
CA TYR A 666 -7.88 14.81 14.24
C TYR A 666 -8.53 13.42 14.06
N THR A 667 -8.73 12.68 15.15
CA THR A 667 -9.35 11.35 15.15
C THR A 667 -10.81 11.40 14.67
N LYS A 668 -11.58 12.42 15.06
CA LYS A 668 -12.94 12.68 14.54
C LYS A 668 -12.95 12.88 13.03
N LYS A 669 -12.04 13.69 12.48
CA LYS A 669 -11.92 13.91 11.02
C LYS A 669 -11.57 12.59 10.31
N LYS A 670 -10.59 11.85 10.83
CA LYS A 670 -10.16 10.54 10.32
C LYS A 670 -11.32 9.52 10.33
N PHE A 671 -12.07 9.44 11.44
CA PHE A 671 -13.23 8.58 11.58
C PHE A 671 -14.33 8.92 10.58
N ARG A 672 -14.70 10.20 10.45
CA ARG A 672 -15.75 10.63 9.50
C ARG A 672 -15.39 10.28 8.06
N ASN A 673 -14.12 10.47 7.68
CA ASN A 673 -13.65 10.08 6.36
C ASN A 673 -13.73 8.57 6.12
N ALA A 674 -13.48 7.74 7.14
CA ALA A 674 -13.66 6.29 7.05
C ALA A 674 -15.14 5.90 7.03
N ALA A 675 -15.97 6.46 7.91
CA ALA A 675 -17.40 6.19 7.99
C ALA A 675 -18.12 6.55 6.69
N ARG A 676 -17.74 7.66 6.03
CA ARG A 676 -18.30 8.05 4.73
C ARG A 676 -18.07 6.99 3.64
N LYS A 677 -16.93 6.28 3.67
CA LYS A 677 -16.67 5.19 2.72
C LYS A 677 -17.59 4.00 2.94
N PHE A 678 -17.94 3.70 4.19
CA PHE A 678 -18.86 2.61 4.53
C PHE A 678 -20.33 3.02 4.54
N TYR A 679 -20.63 4.30 4.31
CA TYR A 679 -21.99 4.85 4.35
C TYR A 679 -23.00 4.05 3.50
N PRO A 680 -22.68 3.61 2.26
CA PRO A 680 -23.61 2.78 1.48
C PRO A 680 -24.03 1.48 2.17
N LEU A 681 -23.20 0.97 3.10
CA LEU A 681 -23.43 -0.30 3.80
C LEU A 681 -24.09 -0.12 5.16
N ILE A 682 -23.71 0.91 5.91
CA ILE A 682 -24.17 1.15 7.30
C ILE A 682 -25.28 2.19 7.39
N SER A 683 -25.73 2.77 6.27
CA SER A 683 -26.86 3.71 6.25
C SER A 683 -28.17 3.04 6.68
N ARG A 684 -29.15 3.89 7.02
CA ARG A 684 -30.53 3.46 7.28
C ARG A 684 -31.13 2.75 6.07
N ASN A 685 -30.85 3.21 4.84
CA ASN A 685 -31.48 2.65 3.65
C ASN A 685 -30.84 1.33 3.19
N SER A 686 -29.65 0.98 3.69
CA SER A 686 -29.00 -0.29 3.39
C SER A 686 -29.80 -1.48 3.92
N LYS A 687 -30.06 -2.46 3.04
CA LYS A 687 -30.73 -3.74 3.38
C LYS A 687 -29.84 -4.76 4.08
N MET A 688 -28.58 -4.42 4.35
CA MET A 688 -27.66 -5.29 5.09
C MET A 688 -28.18 -5.57 6.51
N HIS A 689 -28.01 -6.80 6.99
CA HIS A 689 -28.40 -7.18 8.35
C HIS A 689 -27.71 -6.29 9.40
N ARG A 690 -28.44 -5.93 10.47
CA ARG A 690 -27.95 -5.02 11.52
C ARG A 690 -26.64 -5.52 12.16
N ASP A 691 -26.53 -6.83 12.37
CA ASP A 691 -25.33 -7.41 13.00
C ASP A 691 -24.10 -7.28 12.09
N ASN A 692 -24.27 -7.44 10.78
CA ASN A 692 -23.20 -7.18 9.79
C ASN A 692 -22.80 -5.70 9.80
N LYS A 693 -23.76 -4.77 9.90
CA LYS A 693 -23.46 -3.33 10.05
C LYS A 693 -22.69 -3.04 11.34
N MET A 694 -23.09 -3.64 12.46
CA MET A 694 -22.39 -3.53 13.75
C MET A 694 -20.98 -4.15 13.70
N LEU A 695 -20.80 -5.24 12.97
CA LEU A 695 -19.52 -5.87 12.76
C LEU A 695 -18.58 -4.96 11.94
N ILE A 696 -19.09 -4.31 10.88
CA ILE A 696 -18.33 -3.30 10.12
C ILE A 696 -17.89 -2.15 11.05
N TYR A 697 -18.80 -1.65 11.88
CA TYR A 697 -18.48 -0.61 12.86
C TYR A 697 -17.38 -1.06 13.83
N THR A 698 -17.56 -2.20 14.49
CA THR A 698 -16.63 -2.69 15.51
C THR A 698 -15.26 -3.08 14.95
N ALA A 699 -15.19 -3.59 13.72
CA ALA A 699 -13.95 -4.05 13.09
C ALA A 699 -13.16 -2.92 12.40
N TYR A 700 -13.82 -1.95 11.76
CA TYR A 700 -13.14 -0.91 10.96
C TYR A 700 -13.23 0.50 11.52
N LEU A 701 -14.32 0.86 12.20
CA LEU A 701 -14.57 2.24 12.63
C LEU A 701 -14.19 2.48 14.10
N ARG A 702 -14.61 1.61 15.02
CA ARG A 702 -14.30 1.72 16.45
C ARG A 702 -12.78 1.77 16.73
N PRO A 703 -11.91 0.96 16.09
CA PRO A 703 -10.46 1.01 16.33
C PRO A 703 -9.84 2.37 16.00
N ILE A 704 -10.43 3.15 15.10
CA ILE A 704 -9.98 4.52 14.81
C ILE A 704 -10.21 5.42 16.03
N LEU A 705 -11.35 5.28 16.72
CA LEU A 705 -11.71 6.08 17.89
C LEU A 705 -10.95 5.67 19.15
N THR A 706 -10.53 4.39 19.26
CA THR A 706 -10.03 3.82 20.52
C THR A 706 -8.54 3.50 20.49
N TYR A 707 -7.82 3.84 19.41
CA TYR A 707 -6.38 3.67 19.33
C TYR A 707 -5.68 4.45 20.46
N ALA A 708 -4.76 3.80 21.18
CA ALA A 708 -4.04 4.34 22.34
C ALA A 708 -4.94 4.83 23.50
N ALA A 709 -6.18 4.34 23.62
CA ALA A 709 -7.10 4.69 24.71
C ALA A 709 -6.52 4.52 26.14
N PRO A 710 -5.66 3.53 26.45
CA PRO A 710 -5.02 3.44 27.76
C PRO A 710 -4.14 4.65 28.12
N VAL A 711 -3.69 5.41 27.11
CA VAL A 711 -2.87 6.61 27.27
C VAL A 711 -3.76 7.83 27.52
N TRP A 712 -4.70 8.14 26.64
CA TRP A 712 -5.49 9.39 26.71
C TRP A 712 -6.84 9.25 27.41
N GLY A 713 -7.25 8.05 27.80
CA GLY A 713 -8.60 7.76 28.32
C GLY A 713 -8.98 8.51 29.60
N TYR A 714 -8.00 9.11 30.29
CA TYR A 714 -8.19 9.97 31.46
C TYR A 714 -8.49 11.44 31.13
N ALA A 715 -8.59 11.78 29.83
CA ALA A 715 -8.92 13.14 29.37
C ALA A 715 -10.23 13.66 29.97
N ALA A 716 -10.41 14.99 29.94
CA ALA A 716 -11.63 15.63 30.42
C ALA A 716 -12.88 15.05 29.74
N LYS A 717 -13.98 14.88 30.49
CA LYS A 717 -15.26 14.35 29.99
C LYS A 717 -15.75 15.08 28.74
N SER A 718 -15.59 16.41 28.71
CA SER A 718 -15.94 17.26 27.55
C SER A 718 -15.16 16.89 26.29
N ASN A 719 -13.88 16.54 26.42
CA ASN A 719 -13.03 16.11 25.31
C ASN A 719 -13.40 14.69 24.86
N ILE A 720 -13.62 13.74 25.78
CA ILE A 720 -14.04 12.36 25.45
C ILE A 720 -15.37 12.35 24.68
N LYS A 721 -16.30 13.25 25.04
CA LYS A 721 -17.60 13.41 24.35
C LYS A 721 -17.46 13.69 22.85
N ILE A 722 -16.34 14.28 22.40
CA ILE A 722 -16.05 14.50 20.97
C ILE A 722 -16.02 13.16 20.22
N LEU A 723 -15.41 12.12 20.78
CA LEU A 723 -15.31 10.79 20.18
C LEU A 723 -16.58 9.96 20.44
N GLU A 724 -17.09 9.98 21.67
CA GLU A 724 -18.31 9.25 22.05
C GLU A 724 -19.51 9.65 21.18
N SER A 725 -19.65 10.94 20.87
CA SER A 725 -20.71 11.41 19.96
C SER A 725 -20.63 10.77 18.57
N GLN A 726 -19.42 10.49 18.04
CA GLN A 726 -19.28 9.86 16.73
C GLN A 726 -19.70 8.39 16.76
N GLN A 727 -19.39 7.67 17.83
CA GLN A 727 -19.92 6.31 18.07
C GLN A 727 -21.45 6.33 18.10
N ASN A 728 -22.03 7.24 18.90
CA ASN A 728 -23.48 7.30 19.08
C ASN A 728 -24.22 7.62 17.78
N ILE A 729 -23.68 8.52 16.95
CA ILE A 729 -24.26 8.83 15.62
C ILE A 729 -24.31 7.58 14.74
N VAL A 730 -23.22 6.81 14.65
CA VAL A 730 -23.18 5.62 13.79
C VAL A 730 -24.09 4.52 14.32
N ILE A 731 -24.10 4.27 15.63
CA ILE A 731 -24.99 3.27 16.22
C ILE A 731 -26.45 3.66 16.02
N ALA A 732 -26.81 4.93 16.27
CA ALA A 732 -28.17 5.43 16.02
C ALA A 732 -28.58 5.29 14.54
N GLN A 733 -27.64 5.48 13.62
CA GLN A 733 -27.87 5.27 12.19
C GLN A 733 -28.13 3.80 11.86
N ILE A 734 -27.33 2.89 12.40
CA ILE A 734 -27.47 1.42 12.20
C ILE A 734 -28.78 0.90 12.79
N CYS A 735 -29.19 1.43 13.94
CA CYS A 735 -30.40 1.03 14.66
C CYS A 735 -31.67 1.75 14.18
N HIS A 736 -31.57 2.65 13.20
CA HIS A 736 -32.70 3.49 12.77
C HIS A 736 -33.32 4.30 13.92
N ALA A 737 -32.52 4.69 14.91
CA ALA A 737 -33.00 5.44 16.07
C ALA A 737 -33.51 6.83 15.66
N THR A 738 -34.68 7.21 16.18
CA THR A 738 -35.28 8.53 15.97
C THR A 738 -34.63 9.59 16.87
N TRP A 739 -34.91 10.87 16.61
CA TRP A 739 -34.25 11.98 17.29
C TRP A 739 -34.54 12.06 18.80
N TYR A 740 -35.67 11.52 19.26
CA TYR A 740 -36.06 11.49 20.68
C TYR A 740 -35.50 10.28 21.45
N MET A 741 -34.96 9.25 20.76
CA MET A 741 -34.36 8.09 21.41
C MET A 741 -33.00 8.46 22.01
N ARG A 742 -32.83 8.22 23.32
CA ARG A 742 -31.54 8.49 23.97
C ARG A 742 -30.53 7.46 23.51
N ALA A 743 -29.30 7.92 23.25
CA ALA A 743 -28.22 7.03 22.83
C ALA A 743 -27.91 5.93 23.87
N THR A 744 -28.22 6.15 25.15
CA THR A 744 -28.12 5.14 26.23
C THR A 744 -29.07 3.97 25.99
N ASP A 745 -30.30 4.27 25.58
CA ASP A 745 -31.37 3.29 25.49
C ASP A 745 -31.13 2.39 24.27
N VAL A 746 -30.72 3.00 23.15
CA VAL A 746 -30.28 2.29 21.94
C VAL A 746 -29.13 1.32 22.26
N ARG A 747 -28.15 1.74 23.09
CA ARG A 747 -27.02 0.88 23.47
C ARG A 747 -27.45 -0.27 24.39
N LYS A 748 -28.29 0.00 25.38
CA LYS A 748 -28.83 -1.02 26.29
C LYS A 748 -29.63 -2.07 25.53
N ALA A 749 -30.48 -1.65 24.59
CA ALA A 749 -31.25 -2.55 23.72
C ALA A 749 -30.36 -3.45 22.85
N LEU A 750 -29.15 -2.99 22.48
CA LEU A 750 -28.16 -3.79 21.75
C LEU A 750 -27.23 -4.62 22.64
N ASN A 751 -27.36 -4.53 23.97
CA ASN A 751 -26.35 -5.01 24.92
C ASN A 751 -24.92 -4.54 24.55
N PHE A 752 -24.80 -3.28 24.13
CA PHE A 752 -23.55 -2.71 23.63
C PHE A 752 -22.89 -1.80 24.68
N PRO A 753 -21.60 -2.00 25.02
CA PRO A 753 -20.96 -1.27 26.09
C PRO A 753 -20.89 0.24 25.82
N SER A 754 -20.96 1.04 26.88
CA SER A 754 -20.69 2.47 26.76
C SER A 754 -19.26 2.72 26.28
N PHE A 755 -19.02 3.90 25.68
CA PHE A 755 -17.67 4.23 25.20
C PHE A 755 -16.66 4.24 26.36
N LYS A 756 -17.09 4.71 27.53
CA LYS A 756 -16.31 4.69 28.77
C LYS A 756 -16.02 3.28 29.27
N GLU A 757 -17.02 2.40 29.34
CA GLU A 757 -16.83 0.98 29.71
C GLU A 757 -15.83 0.28 28.79
N PHE A 758 -15.94 0.53 27.48
CA PHE A 758 -15.01 -0.06 26.51
C PHE A 758 -13.58 0.46 26.69
N ILE A 759 -13.39 1.77 26.93
CA ILE A 759 -12.07 2.34 27.25
C ILE A 759 -11.53 1.74 28.55
N LYS A 760 -12.35 1.62 29.61
CA LYS A 760 -11.95 1.01 30.89
C LYS A 760 -11.50 -0.44 30.69
N LYS A 761 -12.25 -1.23 29.90
CA LYS A 761 -11.86 -2.61 29.54
C LYS A 761 -10.51 -2.67 28.81
N LEU A 762 -10.28 -1.78 27.83
CA LEU A 762 -9.00 -1.70 27.13
C LEU A 762 -7.85 -1.32 28.07
N ALA A 763 -8.08 -0.36 28.97
CA ALA A 763 -7.09 0.08 29.94
C ALA A 763 -6.74 -1.04 30.93
N ILE A 764 -7.74 -1.73 31.52
CA ILE A 764 -7.51 -2.84 32.45
C ILE A 764 -6.67 -3.93 31.79
N ASN A 765 -7.04 -4.35 30.57
CA ASN A 765 -6.30 -5.40 29.86
C ASN A 765 -4.86 -4.96 29.56
N PHE A 766 -4.67 -3.70 29.16
CA PHE A 766 -3.36 -3.15 28.86
C PHE A 766 -2.47 -3.04 30.12
N TYR A 767 -2.99 -2.47 31.21
CA TYR A 767 -2.19 -2.26 32.42
C TYR A 767 -1.87 -3.58 33.14
N LYS A 768 -2.77 -4.59 33.09
CA LYS A 768 -2.43 -5.95 33.54
C LYS A 768 -1.22 -6.53 32.81
N SER A 769 -1.14 -6.38 31.48
CA SER A 769 0.05 -6.83 30.74
C SER A 769 1.27 -5.94 30.97
N PHE A 770 1.06 -4.65 31.22
CA PHE A 770 2.12 -3.68 31.44
C PHE A 770 2.83 -3.92 32.77
N ASP A 771 2.08 -4.18 33.84
CA ASP A 771 2.62 -4.39 35.18
C ASP A 771 3.39 -5.71 35.29
N ASN A 772 3.05 -6.69 34.45
CA ASN A 772 3.77 -7.97 34.33
C ASN A 772 4.92 -7.93 33.32
N SER A 773 5.33 -6.75 32.83
CA SER A 773 6.38 -6.66 31.82
C SER A 773 7.77 -6.84 32.41
N ASP A 774 8.59 -7.67 31.76
CA ASP A 774 9.98 -7.88 32.16
C ASP A 774 10.95 -6.79 31.69
N ASN A 775 10.51 -5.90 30.80
CA ASN A 775 11.34 -4.86 30.21
C ASN A 775 11.77 -3.81 31.24
N GLU A 776 13.07 -3.57 31.37
CA GLU A 776 13.66 -2.64 32.35
C GLU A 776 13.14 -1.20 32.18
N ALA A 777 13.01 -0.70 30.95
CA ALA A 777 12.54 0.66 30.70
C ALA A 777 11.07 0.88 31.12
N ILE A 778 10.26 -0.19 31.16
CA ILE A 778 8.92 -0.17 31.75
C ILE A 778 9.00 -0.20 33.28
N LYS A 779 9.84 -1.08 33.85
CA LYS A 779 10.04 -1.20 35.30
C LYS A 779 10.58 0.09 35.94
N CYS A 780 11.35 0.89 35.21
CA CYS A 780 11.87 2.19 35.66
C CYS A 780 10.80 3.30 35.73
N ILE A 781 9.58 3.08 35.22
CA ILE A 781 8.51 4.06 35.36
C ILE A 781 8.10 4.11 36.82
N HIS A 782 8.13 5.30 37.42
CA HIS A 782 7.86 5.47 38.85
C HIS A 782 6.52 4.83 39.23
N ASN A 783 6.57 3.87 40.15
CA ASN A 783 5.39 3.34 40.81
C ASN A 783 4.86 4.39 41.77
N TYR A 784 3.58 4.69 41.68
CA TYR A 784 2.89 5.63 42.57
C TYR A 784 1.65 4.99 43.13
N LYS A 785 1.34 5.27 44.40
CA LYS A 785 0.05 4.93 44.98
C LYS A 785 -1.03 5.77 44.28
N PRO A 786 -2.13 5.17 43.80
CA PRO A 786 -3.18 5.93 43.17
C PRO A 786 -3.77 6.99 44.10
N ASP A 787 -3.57 8.26 43.74
CA ASP A 787 -4.24 9.41 44.35
C ASP A 787 -5.25 9.98 43.35
N ILE A 788 -6.53 9.95 43.72
CA ILE A 788 -7.65 10.44 42.92
C ILE A 788 -7.50 11.93 42.58
N LYS A 789 -6.78 12.70 43.41
CA LYS A 789 -6.49 14.12 43.17
C LYS A 789 -5.46 14.34 42.06
N ILE A 790 -4.64 13.33 41.74
CA ILE A 790 -3.61 13.41 40.70
C ILE A 790 -4.17 12.82 39.40
N LYS A 791 -4.32 13.68 38.38
CA LYS A 791 -4.77 13.27 37.04
C LYS A 791 -3.67 12.51 36.29
N ARG A 792 -3.65 11.19 36.46
CA ARG A 792 -2.80 10.26 35.69
C ARG A 792 -3.63 9.15 35.03
N PRO A 793 -3.14 8.57 33.92
CA PRO A 793 -3.84 7.50 33.20
C PRO A 793 -4.29 6.35 34.10
N ARG A 794 -3.36 5.76 34.87
CA ARG A 794 -3.65 4.59 35.72
C ARG A 794 -4.68 4.90 36.80
N ASN A 795 -4.52 6.03 37.48
CA ASN A 795 -5.43 6.44 38.56
C ASN A 795 -6.87 6.51 38.08
N ILE A 796 -7.11 7.19 36.96
CA ILE A 796 -8.48 7.50 36.54
C ILE A 796 -9.12 6.31 35.79
N LEU A 797 -8.32 5.51 35.10
CA LEU A 797 -8.84 4.43 34.26
C LEU A 797 -9.04 3.11 35.01
N ILE A 798 -8.24 2.86 36.04
CA ILE A 798 -8.26 1.59 36.78
C ILE A 798 -9.03 1.72 38.11
N SER A 799 -9.09 2.91 38.73
CA SER A 799 -10.10 3.20 39.77
C SER A 799 -11.51 3.06 39.19
#